data_AF-A0A0F9MZV5-F1
#
_entry.id   AF-A0A0F9MZV5-F1
#
_cell.length_a   1.000
_cell.length_b   1.000
_cell.length_c   1.000
_cell.angle_alpha   90.00
_cell.angle_beta   90.00
_cell.angle_gamma   90.00
#
_symmetry.space_group_name_H-M   'P 1'
#
loop_
_entity.id
_entity.type
_entity.pdbx_description
1 polymer ?
#
loop_
_entity_poly.entity_id
_entity_poly.type
_entity_poly.pdbx_seq_one_letter_code
_entity_poly.pdbx_strand_id
1 'polypeptide(L)'
;MKASILKKLNVIIEEANALKNKNKFESAIKKFQQAISFINIKVVEPQDKKIEISNIKNAINQTYSIQIDTVIIESIRFAAKKEFKKTEKLFQDALRIAVKIDNVDLKNAEIEEIKLLIRENELEEILMDGIKLREEKSFEKAIETFNKVLTIAEDIYNKALNPESLVRIKNEITLTYGFQTRLLVDKATNLKQLGEVEEAIKIFEESLDAIEKYLDPKNRQTEITNIKNMLNDIYSNQIKPFIEKGKEYSSQNEIDSAVSEFNNALNLSSKMFDSDLKNLEIRLIAEVLNPLNIERMKPILENANKVILREKFEESHENINAAVKILEEALYIANSMVDSEKKEIKIKEIRDMINNACLSGIKSIKDKSLQHVVQKKYDDAIGELYTALSIAKNMAYPENKNPELNNLKDLVNNVYTAEVEEIINKGKKLAEKKEFQEAIDVFNDALNLTNRMYLTDDMEKVVNMIKSVIYEVEVKLLVGKGEISEEQKGKEKEIEKLKKRLDYAKSIEDPARKFEEMNNVKKMIDDVHSEEIKLLIEQGNQLAEGKVFEEAFEFYEKALKINEIMEEPDIKNKDLVKTSYKRELINKANLEIEKKNFDSAIKSCARAIELDNNFINAIYYTGIAYSNKKKHEMAIKSFENAVSLDPNHIDSWSNIGLAYEHLNNLEKAKQAYEKTLEIKPDFFMAFYNIANIFKQTGEFDKAIENYTKATILEPDLARAWFFMGCSYFDKEEYNDGIKYLEKAIKLDPNLAQDIHLLIKNLKVSIDKLKESLSFSFLNR
;
A
#
# COMPACT_ATOMS: atom_id res chain seq x y z
N MET A 1 -6.76 61.89 75.71
CA MET A 1 -5.68 62.90 75.90
C MET A 1 -6.23 64.21 76.48
N LYS A 2 -5.50 64.92 77.39
CA LYS A 2 -5.92 66.25 77.90
C LYS A 2 -5.92 67.29 76.78
N ALA A 3 -6.96 68.14 76.69
CA ALA A 3 -7.12 69.17 75.65
C ALA A 3 -5.93 70.14 75.55
N SER A 4 -5.26 70.45 76.67
CA SER A 4 -4.07 71.32 76.70
C SER A 4 -2.82 70.70 76.08
N ILE A 5 -2.69 69.37 76.13
CA ILE A 5 -1.59 68.61 75.51
C ILE A 5 -1.85 68.50 74.01
N LEU A 6 -3.09 68.18 73.64
CA LEU A 6 -3.52 68.11 72.23
C LEU A 6 -3.34 69.45 71.51
N LYS A 7 -3.70 70.58 72.14
CA LYS A 7 -3.50 71.92 71.57
C LYS A 7 -2.02 72.22 71.28
N LYS A 8 -1.11 71.86 72.18
CA LYS A 8 0.35 72.05 71.98
C LYS A 8 0.91 71.10 70.92
N LEU A 9 0.45 69.86 70.89
CA LEU A 9 0.82 68.89 69.85
C LEU A 9 0.38 69.38 68.47
N ASN A 10 -0.85 69.88 68.34
CA ASN A 10 -1.37 70.43 67.10
C ASN A 10 -0.54 71.62 66.60
N VAL A 11 -0.07 72.51 67.48
CA VAL A 11 0.83 73.60 67.07
C VAL A 11 2.14 73.06 66.48
N ILE A 12 2.75 72.05 67.09
CA ILE A 12 3.99 71.43 66.57
C ILE A 12 3.73 70.75 65.22
N ILE A 13 2.58 70.09 65.06
CA ILE A 13 2.16 69.43 63.82
C ILE A 13 1.82 70.47 62.72
N GLU A 14 1.16 71.57 63.05
CA GLU A 14 0.88 72.68 62.13
C GLU A 14 2.17 73.35 61.65
N GLU A 15 3.14 73.59 62.54
CA GLU A 15 4.47 74.06 62.18
C GLU A 15 5.20 73.07 61.25
N ALA A 16 5.12 71.77 61.54
CA ALA A 16 5.70 70.73 60.70
C ALA A 16 5.04 70.70 59.31
N ASN A 17 3.71 70.76 59.24
CA ASN A 17 2.97 70.82 57.99
C ASN A 17 3.24 72.12 57.20
N ALA A 18 3.40 73.26 57.87
CA ALA A 18 3.76 74.52 57.22
C ALA A 18 5.17 74.48 56.61
N LEU A 19 6.12 73.77 57.25
CA LEU A 19 7.45 73.52 56.69
C LEU A 19 7.38 72.54 55.52
N LYS A 20 6.57 71.48 55.63
CA LYS A 20 6.30 70.51 54.55
C LYS A 20 5.76 71.20 53.30
N ASN A 21 4.75 72.06 53.45
CA ASN A 21 4.14 72.81 52.35
C ASN A 21 5.07 73.86 51.72
N LYS A 22 6.18 74.21 52.39
CA LYS A 22 7.25 75.08 51.87
C LYS A 22 8.43 74.29 51.29
N ASN A 23 8.27 72.98 51.06
CA ASN A 23 9.31 72.05 50.62
C ASN A 23 10.54 71.99 51.55
N LYS A 24 10.39 72.39 52.82
CA LYS A 24 11.44 72.28 53.85
C LYS A 24 11.36 70.94 54.56
N PHE A 25 11.49 69.85 53.79
CA PHE A 25 11.17 68.48 54.22
C PHE A 25 11.97 68.02 55.44
N GLU A 26 13.29 68.20 55.48
CA GLU A 26 14.10 67.80 56.64
C GLU A 26 13.71 68.56 57.92
N SER A 27 13.38 69.85 57.78
CA SER A 27 12.92 70.68 58.90
C SER A 27 11.52 70.24 59.38
N ALA A 28 10.64 69.86 58.45
CA ALA A 28 9.33 69.31 58.75
C ALA A 28 9.44 67.95 59.47
N ILE A 29 10.30 67.04 59.00
CA ILE A 29 10.56 65.73 59.61
C ILE A 29 11.12 65.92 61.02
N LYS A 30 12.08 66.83 61.22
CA LYS A 30 12.62 67.15 62.55
C LYS A 30 11.53 67.66 63.50
N LYS A 31 10.57 68.45 63.00
CA LYS A 31 9.42 68.93 63.77
C LYS A 31 8.41 67.83 64.08
N PHE A 32 8.16 66.89 63.16
CA PHE A 32 7.37 65.69 63.45
C PHE A 32 8.06 64.76 64.45
N GLN A 33 9.38 64.60 64.39
CA GLN A 33 10.15 63.87 65.40
C GLN A 33 10.09 64.55 66.77
N GLN A 34 10.11 65.89 66.80
CA GLN A 34 9.84 66.66 68.03
C GLN A 34 8.43 66.39 68.56
N ALA A 35 7.41 66.30 67.69
CA ALA A 35 6.05 65.92 68.09
C ALA A 35 5.98 64.50 68.68
N ILE A 36 6.70 63.52 68.11
CA ILE A 36 6.84 62.17 68.69
C ILE A 36 7.53 62.22 70.05
N SER A 37 8.63 62.98 70.19
CA SER A 37 9.33 63.14 71.47
C SER A 37 8.43 63.78 72.54
N PHE A 38 7.61 64.75 72.14
CA PHE A 38 6.65 65.44 73.00
C PHE A 38 5.55 64.49 73.48
N ILE A 39 4.99 63.66 72.59
CA ILE A 39 4.02 62.61 72.95
C ILE A 39 4.65 61.59 73.90
N ASN A 40 5.87 61.14 73.61
CA ASN A 40 6.57 60.16 74.43
C ASN A 40 6.77 60.62 75.88
N ILE A 41 6.94 61.93 76.10
CA ILE A 41 7.17 62.55 77.41
C ILE A 41 5.86 62.95 78.10
N LYS A 42 4.83 63.40 77.35
CA LYS A 42 3.65 64.09 77.92
C LYS A 42 2.36 63.27 77.92
N VAL A 43 2.25 62.18 77.15
CA VAL A 43 1.05 61.33 77.10
C VAL A 43 1.25 60.07 77.93
N VAL A 44 0.38 59.87 78.93
CA VAL A 44 0.47 58.75 79.90
C VAL A 44 -0.27 57.51 79.40
N GLU A 45 -1.43 57.68 78.76
CA GLU A 45 -2.27 56.58 78.27
C GLU A 45 -1.60 55.81 77.10
N PRO A 46 -1.37 54.49 77.22
CA PRO A 46 -0.66 53.71 76.19
C PRO A 46 -1.36 53.67 74.83
N GLN A 47 -2.70 53.63 74.80
CA GLN A 47 -3.48 53.58 73.55
C GLN A 47 -3.44 54.90 72.79
N ASP A 48 -3.70 56.02 73.47
CA ASP A 48 -3.60 57.37 72.90
C ASP A 48 -2.18 57.65 72.35
N LYS A 49 -1.16 57.21 73.10
CA LYS A 49 0.24 57.34 72.71
C LYS A 49 0.53 56.56 71.42
N LYS A 50 0.01 55.34 71.29
CA LYS A 50 0.20 54.49 70.11
C LYS A 50 -0.48 55.08 68.87
N ILE A 51 -1.72 55.56 69.00
CA ILE A 51 -2.49 56.15 67.90
C ILE A 51 -1.80 57.43 67.37
N GLU A 52 -1.42 58.36 68.24
CA GLU A 52 -0.82 59.62 67.81
C GLU A 52 0.60 59.45 67.25
N ILE A 53 1.40 58.53 67.81
CA ILE A 53 2.69 58.18 67.22
C ILE A 53 2.50 57.55 65.84
N SER A 54 1.49 56.69 65.66
CA SER A 54 1.16 56.12 64.35
C SER A 54 0.74 57.19 63.34
N ASN A 55 -0.09 58.16 63.74
CA ASN A 55 -0.51 59.26 62.88
C ASN A 55 0.68 60.14 62.46
N ILE A 56 1.60 60.45 63.38
CA ILE A 56 2.78 61.26 63.07
C ILE A 56 3.79 60.47 62.24
N LYS A 57 3.97 59.17 62.50
CA LYS A 57 4.75 58.29 61.63
C LYS A 57 4.18 58.25 60.21
N ASN A 58 2.85 58.17 60.07
CA ASN A 58 2.19 58.28 58.77
C ASN A 58 2.44 59.66 58.12
N ALA A 59 2.39 60.75 58.89
CA ALA A 59 2.71 62.09 58.38
C ALA A 59 4.19 62.24 57.97
N ILE A 60 5.12 61.58 58.68
CA ILE A 60 6.54 61.49 58.30
C ILE A 60 6.70 60.69 57.01
N ASN A 61 6.05 59.53 56.91
CA ASN A 61 6.05 58.70 55.70
C ASN A 61 5.49 59.47 54.49
N GLN A 62 4.37 60.17 54.66
CA GLN A 62 3.81 61.07 53.63
C GLN A 62 4.76 62.22 53.29
N THR A 63 5.51 62.75 54.27
CA THR A 63 6.49 63.82 54.01
C THR A 63 7.67 63.30 53.19
N TYR A 64 8.12 62.07 53.44
CA TYR A 64 9.12 61.41 52.60
C TYR A 64 8.59 61.10 51.19
N SER A 65 7.36 60.60 51.06
CA SER A 65 6.69 60.36 49.78
C SER A 65 6.55 61.65 48.96
N ILE A 66 6.08 62.76 49.54
CA ILE A 66 6.02 64.07 48.84
C ILE A 66 7.42 64.59 48.48
N GLN A 67 8.43 64.33 49.31
CA GLN A 67 9.81 64.67 49.00
C GLN A 67 10.34 63.85 47.82
N ILE A 68 10.03 62.56 47.76
CA ILE A 68 10.34 61.66 46.65
C ILE A 68 9.64 62.15 45.38
N ASP A 69 8.33 62.44 45.42
CA ASP A 69 7.58 63.00 44.30
C ASP A 69 8.22 64.28 43.77
N THR A 70 8.67 65.16 44.66
CA THR A 70 9.35 66.41 44.26
C THR A 70 10.64 66.12 43.50
N VAL A 71 11.44 65.16 43.99
CA VAL A 71 12.67 64.73 43.34
C VAL A 71 12.37 63.98 42.03
N ILE A 72 11.33 63.16 41.97
CA ILE A 72 10.90 62.46 40.75
C ILE A 72 10.44 63.47 39.69
N ILE A 73 9.62 64.46 40.04
CA ILE A 73 9.18 65.52 39.11
C ILE A 73 10.40 66.30 38.57
N GLU A 74 11.37 66.60 39.42
CA GLU A 74 12.62 67.22 38.99
C GLU A 74 13.43 66.29 38.06
N SER A 75 13.52 65.00 38.40
CA SER A 75 14.17 63.97 37.59
C SER A 75 13.53 63.87 36.20
N ILE A 76 12.20 63.79 36.11
CA ILE A 76 11.45 63.73 34.85
C ILE A 76 11.74 64.97 33.98
N ARG A 77 11.92 66.16 34.57
CA ARG A 77 12.32 67.37 33.81
C ARG A 77 13.72 67.25 33.23
N PHE A 78 14.66 66.64 33.94
CA PHE A 78 16.01 66.38 33.42
C PHE A 78 16.02 65.26 32.37
N ALA A 79 15.20 64.22 32.54
CA ALA A 79 14.98 63.17 31.54
C ALA A 79 14.42 63.75 30.24
N ALA A 80 13.43 64.64 30.31
CA ALA A 80 12.87 65.34 29.14
C ALA A 80 13.92 66.19 28.40
N LYS A 81 14.98 66.63 29.08
CA LYS A 81 16.13 67.34 28.49
C LYS A 81 17.25 66.42 28.03
N LYS A 82 17.07 65.09 28.12
CA LYS A 82 18.08 64.06 27.80
C LYS A 82 19.33 64.15 28.67
N GLU A 83 19.21 64.68 29.90
CA GLU A 83 20.32 64.77 30.86
C GLU A 83 20.39 63.50 31.73
N PHE A 84 20.53 62.32 31.11
CA PHE A 84 20.35 61.00 31.72
C PHE A 84 21.15 60.76 32.99
N LYS A 85 22.45 61.11 33.02
CA LYS A 85 23.32 60.98 34.21
C LYS A 85 22.86 61.83 35.39
N LYS A 86 22.26 63.00 35.13
CA LYS A 86 21.72 63.86 36.20
C LYS A 86 20.39 63.30 36.70
N THR A 87 19.55 62.80 35.80
CA THR A 87 18.31 62.10 36.15
C THR A 87 18.59 60.87 37.03
N GLU A 88 19.54 60.01 36.62
CA GLU A 88 19.94 58.83 37.38
C GLU A 88 20.38 59.22 38.80
N LYS A 89 21.22 60.26 38.94
CA LYS A 89 21.65 60.76 40.25
C LYS A 89 20.47 61.20 41.11
N LEU A 90 19.49 61.91 40.54
CA LEU A 90 18.31 62.35 41.27
C LEU A 90 17.41 61.17 41.68
N PHE A 91 17.25 60.15 40.82
CA PHE A 91 16.56 58.92 41.20
C PHE A 91 17.29 58.14 42.31
N GLN A 92 18.62 58.10 42.28
CA GLN A 92 19.42 57.53 43.37
C GLN A 92 19.23 58.31 44.68
N ASP A 93 19.11 59.64 44.60
CA ASP A 93 18.77 60.46 45.76
C ASP A 93 17.33 60.22 46.25
N ALA A 94 16.37 59.99 45.34
CA ALA A 94 15.01 59.55 45.69
C ALA A 94 15.01 58.17 46.38
N LEU A 95 15.79 57.20 45.90
CA LEU A 95 15.96 55.89 46.56
C LEU A 95 16.51 56.05 47.99
N ARG A 96 17.51 56.92 48.18
CA ARG A 96 18.07 57.22 49.51
C ARG A 96 17.03 57.84 50.45
N ILE A 97 16.05 58.56 49.91
CA ILE A 97 14.92 59.10 50.68
C ILE A 97 13.90 57.99 50.97
N ALA A 98 13.54 57.16 49.98
CA ALA A 98 12.59 56.05 50.10
C ALA A 98 13.00 55.03 51.18
N VAL A 99 14.30 54.75 51.32
CA VAL A 99 14.82 53.84 52.35
C VAL A 99 14.51 54.32 53.78
N LYS A 100 14.28 55.63 53.98
CA LYS A 100 13.96 56.25 55.28
C LYS A 100 12.48 56.13 55.68
N ILE A 101 11.61 55.65 54.77
CA ILE A 101 10.19 55.38 55.06
C ILE A 101 10.07 54.18 56.02
N ASP A 102 9.27 54.34 57.07
CA ASP A 102 9.08 53.31 58.11
C ASP A 102 7.99 52.29 57.73
N ASN A 103 7.00 52.70 56.94
CA ASN A 103 5.96 51.80 56.42
C ASN A 103 6.54 50.91 55.31
N VAL A 104 6.58 49.59 55.53
CA VAL A 104 7.20 48.62 54.63
C VAL A 104 6.52 48.57 53.26
N ASP A 105 5.19 48.59 53.21
CA ASP A 105 4.45 48.50 51.96
C ASP A 105 4.66 49.75 51.10
N LEU A 106 4.56 50.93 51.71
CA LEU A 106 4.82 52.21 51.03
C LEU A 106 6.28 52.31 50.60
N LYS A 107 7.22 51.92 51.46
CA LYS A 107 8.65 51.90 51.13
C LYS A 107 8.93 51.02 49.92
N ASN A 108 8.37 49.81 49.90
CA ASN A 108 8.56 48.89 48.79
C ASN A 108 7.91 49.44 47.51
N ALA A 109 6.71 50.01 47.60
CA ALA A 109 6.05 50.64 46.44
C ALA A 109 6.90 51.77 45.84
N GLU A 110 7.36 52.71 46.68
CA GLU A 110 8.22 53.83 46.27
C GLU A 110 9.56 53.35 45.68
N ILE A 111 10.19 52.33 46.29
CA ILE A 111 11.45 51.77 45.78
C ILE A 111 11.24 51.10 44.42
N GLU A 112 10.18 50.32 44.25
CA GLU A 112 9.89 49.65 42.98
C GLU A 112 9.52 50.65 41.88
N GLU A 113 8.75 51.69 42.20
CA GLU A 113 8.44 52.79 41.26
C GLU A 113 9.72 53.54 40.84
N ILE A 114 10.59 53.92 41.78
CA ILE A 114 11.84 54.59 41.45
C ILE A 114 12.79 53.68 40.64
N LYS A 115 12.88 52.39 40.98
CA LYS A 115 13.68 51.42 40.20
C LYS A 115 13.17 51.27 38.78
N LEU A 116 11.85 51.25 38.58
CA LEU A 116 11.24 51.24 37.26
C LEU A 116 11.64 52.49 36.48
N LEU A 117 11.52 53.68 37.09
CA LEU A 117 11.91 54.95 36.47
C LEU A 117 13.42 55.02 36.13
N ILE A 118 14.30 54.44 36.95
CA ILE A 118 15.73 54.31 36.64
C ILE A 118 15.93 53.45 35.39
N ARG A 119 15.29 52.28 35.34
CA ARG A 119 15.38 51.38 34.18
C ARG A 119 14.79 52.01 32.92
N GLU A 120 13.70 52.77 33.02
CA GLU A 120 13.13 53.51 31.89
C GLU A 120 14.06 54.64 31.41
N ASN A 121 14.75 55.32 32.32
CA ASN A 121 15.76 56.32 31.98
C ASN A 121 17.00 55.70 31.29
N GLU A 122 17.48 54.55 31.78
CA GLU A 122 18.56 53.78 31.14
C GLU A 122 18.15 53.30 29.74
N LEU A 123 16.92 52.82 29.60
CA LEU A 123 16.36 52.39 28.31
C LEU A 123 16.32 53.54 27.30
N GLU A 124 15.85 54.72 27.71
CA GLU A 124 15.81 55.90 26.83
C GLU A 124 17.22 56.43 26.51
N GLU A 125 18.19 56.32 27.42
CA GLU A 125 19.59 56.66 27.15
C GLU A 125 20.19 55.76 26.07
N ILE A 126 20.04 54.44 26.21
CA ILE A 126 20.55 53.47 25.22
C ILE A 126 19.78 53.61 23.89
N LEU A 127 18.48 53.92 23.93
CA LEU A 127 17.70 54.22 22.73
C LEU A 127 18.27 55.44 21.99
N MET A 128 18.61 56.51 22.70
CA MET A 128 19.23 57.70 22.12
C MET A 128 20.62 57.42 21.55
N ASP A 129 21.42 56.56 22.20
CA ASP A 129 22.69 56.11 21.66
C ASP A 129 22.52 55.31 20.36
N GLY A 130 21.51 54.43 20.30
CA GLY A 130 21.13 53.73 19.07
C GLY A 130 20.74 54.69 17.93
N ILE A 131 19.95 55.72 18.24
CA ILE A 131 19.56 56.76 17.26
C ILE A 131 20.80 57.52 16.77
N LYS A 132 21.71 57.88 17.67
CA LYS A 132 22.96 58.56 17.32
C LYS A 132 23.85 57.68 16.43
N LEU A 133 24.02 56.40 16.76
CA LEU A 133 24.78 55.45 15.94
C LEU A 133 24.19 55.31 14.53
N ARG A 134 22.86 55.34 14.41
CA ARG A 134 22.18 55.37 13.11
C ARG A 134 22.47 56.66 12.34
N GLU A 135 22.40 57.83 12.99
CA GLU A 135 22.74 59.13 12.37
C GLU A 135 24.21 59.16 11.88
N GLU A 136 25.11 58.49 12.60
CA GLU A 136 26.51 58.26 12.22
C GLU A 136 26.69 57.16 11.15
N LYS A 137 25.61 56.61 10.60
CA LYS A 137 25.58 55.53 9.59
C LYS A 137 26.20 54.21 10.05
N SER A 138 26.36 54.01 11.36
CA SER A 138 26.82 52.74 11.96
C SER A 138 25.64 51.79 12.19
N PHE A 139 24.97 51.37 11.10
CA PHE A 139 23.68 50.67 11.17
C PHE A 139 23.71 49.35 11.95
N GLU A 140 24.73 48.52 11.77
CA GLU A 140 24.86 47.24 12.50
C GLU A 140 24.92 47.46 14.01
N LYS A 141 25.75 48.41 14.45
CA LYS A 141 25.88 48.78 15.86
C LYS A 141 24.59 49.41 16.39
N ALA A 142 23.91 50.22 15.58
CA ALA A 142 22.62 50.80 15.94
C ALA A 142 21.55 49.72 16.13
N ILE A 143 21.47 48.74 15.23
CA ILE A 143 20.53 47.60 15.32
C ILE A 143 20.84 46.73 16.53
N GLU A 144 22.12 46.41 16.79
CA GLU A 144 22.52 45.68 17.99
C GLU A 144 22.08 46.43 19.25
N THR A 145 22.26 47.75 19.27
CA THR A 145 21.84 48.63 20.36
C THR A 145 20.30 48.63 20.51
N PHE A 146 19.54 48.77 19.43
CA PHE A 146 18.07 48.74 19.49
C PHE A 146 17.51 47.38 19.89
N ASN A 147 18.14 46.27 19.48
CA ASN A 147 17.75 44.93 19.92
C ASN A 147 18.02 44.74 21.42
N LYS A 148 19.14 45.25 21.94
CA LYS A 148 19.39 45.30 23.40
C LYS A 148 18.30 46.10 24.11
N VAL A 149 17.95 47.27 23.59
CA VAL A 149 16.86 48.11 24.11
C VAL A 149 15.53 47.36 24.08
N LEU A 150 15.23 46.63 23.00
CA LEU A 150 14.01 45.85 22.85
C LEU A 150 13.94 44.73 23.89
N THR A 151 15.03 43.98 24.12
CA THR A 151 15.09 42.94 25.14
C THR A 151 14.88 43.51 26.54
N ILE A 152 15.52 44.65 26.85
CA ILE A 152 15.36 45.34 28.13
C ILE A 152 13.90 45.83 28.28
N ALA A 153 13.32 46.40 27.23
CA ALA A 153 11.93 46.86 27.23
C ALA A 153 10.94 45.71 27.43
N GLU A 154 11.17 44.56 26.80
CA GLU A 154 10.34 43.37 26.97
C GLU A 154 10.44 42.81 28.40
N ASP A 155 11.61 42.85 29.04
CA ASP A 155 11.77 42.51 30.47
C ASP A 155 10.98 43.46 31.38
N ILE A 156 11.10 44.78 31.13
CA ILE A 156 10.44 45.81 31.92
C ILE A 156 8.91 45.75 31.78
N TYR A 157 8.41 45.60 30.55
CA TYR A 157 6.98 45.71 30.24
C TYR A 157 6.24 44.36 30.18
N ASN A 158 6.87 43.26 30.59
CA ASN A 158 6.34 41.88 30.55
C ASN A 158 4.98 41.67 31.27
N LYS A 159 4.50 42.64 32.07
CA LYS A 159 3.16 42.64 32.69
C LYS A 159 2.40 43.98 32.64
N ALA A 160 3.00 45.07 32.15
CA ALA A 160 2.37 46.39 32.11
C ALA A 160 2.03 46.76 30.66
N LEU A 161 0.76 47.04 30.36
CA LEU A 161 0.33 47.56 29.07
C LEU A 161 0.92 48.97 28.83
N ASN A 162 2.18 49.04 28.38
CA ASN A 162 2.72 50.25 27.78
C ASN A 162 3.23 49.95 26.34
N PRO A 163 2.30 49.70 25.39
CA PRO A 163 2.64 49.27 24.03
C PRO A 163 3.35 50.36 23.22
N GLU A 164 3.25 51.63 23.62
CA GLU A 164 3.77 52.76 22.85
C GLU A 164 5.31 52.77 22.80
N SER A 165 5.99 52.48 23.91
CA SER A 165 7.46 52.39 23.96
C SER A 165 8.00 51.22 23.14
N LEU A 166 7.35 50.04 23.21
CA LEU A 166 7.73 48.87 22.40
C LEU A 166 7.50 49.12 20.90
N VAL A 167 6.39 49.77 20.54
CA VAL A 167 6.12 50.17 19.16
C VAL A 167 7.16 51.17 18.68
N ARG A 168 7.54 52.15 19.50
CA ARG A 168 8.61 53.12 19.17
C ARG A 168 9.93 52.41 18.90
N ILE A 169 10.37 51.48 19.75
CA ILE A 169 11.64 50.74 19.54
C ILE A 169 11.60 49.91 18.26
N LYS A 170 10.50 49.17 18.02
CA LYS A 170 10.31 48.38 16.78
C LYS A 170 10.28 49.28 15.54
N ASN A 171 9.71 50.48 15.65
CA ASN A 171 9.74 51.48 14.60
C ASN A 171 11.16 52.00 14.37
N GLU A 172 11.96 52.27 15.41
CA GLU A 172 13.36 52.68 15.24
C GLU A 172 14.20 51.60 14.58
N ILE A 173 14.01 50.32 14.92
CA ILE A 173 14.67 49.18 14.23
C ILE A 173 14.29 49.17 12.75
N THR A 174 12.99 49.24 12.46
CA THR A 174 12.47 49.23 11.08
C THR A 174 12.97 50.44 10.29
N LEU A 175 12.98 51.63 10.89
CA LEU A 175 13.54 52.84 10.29
C LEU A 175 15.03 52.69 10.01
N THR A 176 15.79 52.04 10.89
CA THR A 176 17.23 51.84 10.74
C THR A 176 17.57 50.94 9.56
N TYR A 177 16.88 49.80 9.45
CA TYR A 177 16.97 48.98 8.25
C TYR A 177 16.48 49.74 7.01
N GLY A 178 15.42 50.54 7.13
CA GLY A 178 14.95 51.51 6.12
C GLY A 178 16.04 52.43 5.57
N PHE A 179 16.82 53.05 6.46
CA PHE A 179 17.94 53.92 6.08
C PHE A 179 19.08 53.15 5.42
N GLN A 180 19.43 51.97 5.95
CA GLN A 180 20.47 51.12 5.39
C GLN A 180 20.11 50.67 3.96
N THR A 181 18.89 50.16 3.78
CA THR A 181 18.34 49.77 2.48
C THR A 181 18.33 50.94 1.51
N ARG A 182 17.84 52.12 1.92
CA ARG A 182 17.82 53.31 1.05
C ARG A 182 19.24 53.69 0.60
N LEU A 183 20.22 53.61 1.49
CA LEU A 183 21.62 53.90 1.14
C LEU A 183 22.19 52.89 0.14
N LEU A 184 21.85 51.60 0.28
CA LEU A 184 22.21 50.57 -0.69
C LEU A 184 21.51 50.79 -2.03
N VAL A 185 20.20 51.10 -2.03
CA VAL A 185 19.41 51.42 -3.22
C VAL A 185 19.95 52.66 -3.93
N ASP A 186 20.30 53.72 -3.21
CA ASP A 186 20.91 54.94 -3.77
C ASP A 186 22.29 54.63 -4.38
N LYS A 187 23.11 53.82 -3.68
CA LYS A 187 24.41 53.35 -4.20
C LYS A 187 24.22 52.54 -5.49
N ALA A 188 23.30 51.57 -5.50
CA ALA A 188 23.01 50.75 -6.66
C ALA A 188 22.46 51.58 -7.83
N THR A 189 21.60 52.55 -7.54
CA THR A 189 21.06 53.48 -8.55
C THR A 189 22.15 54.36 -9.16
N ASN A 190 23.09 54.86 -8.35
CA ASN A 190 24.24 55.61 -8.83
C ASN A 190 25.16 54.74 -9.70
N LEU A 191 25.47 53.51 -9.27
CA LEU A 191 26.26 52.55 -10.06
C LEU A 191 25.58 52.24 -11.40
N LYS A 192 24.26 52.06 -11.40
CA LYS A 192 23.44 51.92 -12.63
C LYS A 192 23.60 53.13 -13.55
N GLN A 193 23.53 54.36 -13.02
CA GLN A 193 23.72 55.59 -13.81
C GLN A 193 25.14 55.74 -14.37
N LEU A 194 26.15 55.23 -13.66
CA LEU A 194 27.55 55.20 -14.10
C LEU A 194 27.85 54.09 -15.12
N GLY A 195 26.89 53.20 -15.39
CA GLY A 195 27.05 52.07 -16.31
C GLY A 195 27.68 50.82 -15.68
N GLU A 196 27.92 50.82 -14.38
CA GLU A 196 28.42 49.66 -13.62
C GLU A 196 27.27 48.70 -13.27
N VAL A 197 26.67 48.11 -14.31
CA VAL A 197 25.40 47.37 -14.19
C VAL A 197 25.50 46.12 -13.32
N GLU A 198 26.59 45.35 -13.44
CA GLU A 198 26.77 44.11 -12.65
C GLU A 198 26.92 44.40 -11.15
N GLU A 199 27.72 45.41 -10.80
CA GLU A 199 27.88 45.84 -9.41
C GLU A 199 26.57 46.45 -8.88
N ALA A 200 25.83 47.19 -9.71
CA ALA A 200 24.51 47.69 -9.33
C ALA A 200 23.52 46.56 -8.99
N ILE A 201 23.47 45.49 -9.78
CA ILE A 201 22.62 44.31 -9.51
C ILE A 201 22.99 43.69 -8.18
N LYS A 202 24.28 43.47 -7.93
CA LYS A 202 24.77 42.90 -6.66
C LYS A 202 24.36 43.75 -5.45
N ILE A 203 24.53 45.07 -5.52
CA ILE A 203 24.12 45.95 -4.41
C ILE A 203 22.58 45.98 -4.24
N PHE A 204 21.80 45.86 -5.32
CA PHE A 204 20.35 45.70 -5.20
C PHE A 204 19.97 44.35 -4.55
N GLU A 205 20.65 43.25 -4.86
CA GLU A 205 20.46 41.96 -4.18
C GLU A 205 20.82 42.04 -2.70
N GLU A 206 21.95 42.65 -2.35
CA GLU A 206 22.34 42.94 -0.96
C GLU A 206 21.28 43.78 -0.22
N SER A 207 20.59 44.70 -0.92
CA SER A 207 19.51 45.48 -0.34
C SER A 207 18.23 44.65 -0.08
N LEU A 208 17.95 43.63 -0.89
CA LEU A 208 16.84 42.70 -0.64
C LEU A 208 17.09 41.88 0.63
N ASP A 209 18.32 41.38 0.81
CA ASP A 209 18.73 40.65 2.01
C ASP A 209 18.62 41.51 3.29
N ALA A 210 18.90 42.82 3.17
CA ALA A 210 18.72 43.76 4.26
C ALA A 210 17.24 43.98 4.61
N ILE A 211 16.33 43.98 3.62
CA ILE A 211 14.89 44.19 3.80
C ILE A 211 14.20 43.00 4.47
N GLU A 212 14.65 41.77 4.22
CA GLU A 212 14.06 40.59 4.86
C GLU A 212 14.06 40.67 6.40
N LYS A 213 15.00 41.44 6.96
CA LYS A 213 15.19 41.66 8.40
C LYS A 213 14.24 42.69 9.01
N TYR A 214 13.35 43.31 8.23
CA TYR A 214 12.38 44.29 8.74
C TYR A 214 11.32 43.60 9.62
N LEU A 215 10.95 44.25 10.72
CA LEU A 215 9.93 43.76 11.66
C LEU A 215 8.49 43.99 11.16
N ASP A 216 8.25 44.98 10.28
CA ASP A 216 6.94 45.28 9.69
C ASP A 216 6.74 44.58 8.33
N PRO A 217 5.81 43.60 8.23
CA PRO A 217 5.55 42.87 6.99
C PRO A 217 5.08 43.73 5.81
N LYS A 218 4.33 44.81 6.06
CA LYS A 218 3.67 45.59 5.00
C LYS A 218 4.67 46.52 4.30
N ASN A 219 5.50 47.20 5.08
CA ASN A 219 6.57 48.04 4.54
C ASN A 219 7.62 47.19 3.81
N ARG A 220 7.97 46.02 4.38
CA ARG A 220 8.84 45.02 3.76
C ARG A 220 8.39 44.62 2.36
N GLN A 221 7.12 44.25 2.18
CA GLN A 221 6.62 43.79 0.88
C GLN A 221 6.65 44.88 -0.19
N THR A 222 6.35 46.13 0.19
CA THR A 222 6.32 47.27 -0.73
C THR A 222 7.74 47.59 -1.23
N GLU A 223 8.73 47.61 -0.33
CA GLU A 223 10.13 47.89 -0.69
C GLU A 223 10.76 46.76 -1.52
N ILE A 224 10.49 45.49 -1.18
CA ILE A 224 10.91 44.34 -1.99
C ILE A 224 10.38 44.46 -3.42
N THR A 225 9.10 44.82 -3.57
CA THR A 225 8.47 44.97 -4.88
C THR A 225 9.14 46.08 -5.68
N ASN A 226 9.44 47.22 -5.05
CA ASN A 226 10.13 48.33 -5.70
C ASN A 226 11.54 47.95 -6.18
N ILE A 227 12.34 47.26 -5.36
CA ILE A 227 13.69 46.84 -5.76
C ILE A 227 13.65 45.76 -6.85
N LYS A 228 12.73 44.79 -6.75
CA LYS A 228 12.52 43.81 -7.82
C LYS A 228 12.14 44.49 -9.14
N ASN A 229 11.30 45.53 -9.10
CA ASN A 229 10.96 46.31 -10.28
C ASN A 229 12.17 47.06 -10.85
N MET A 230 13.04 47.62 -10.00
CA MET A 230 14.28 48.28 -10.42
C MET A 230 15.28 47.29 -11.06
N LEU A 231 15.43 46.09 -10.48
CA LEU A 231 16.24 45.00 -11.04
C LEU A 231 15.67 44.52 -12.38
N ASN A 232 14.35 44.35 -12.47
CA ASN A 232 13.68 43.98 -13.72
C ASN A 232 13.84 45.06 -14.80
N ASP A 233 13.82 46.35 -14.44
CA ASP A 233 14.12 47.44 -15.38
C ASP A 233 15.59 47.39 -15.85
N ILE A 234 16.55 47.04 -14.98
CA ILE A 234 17.94 46.83 -15.40
C ILE A 234 18.04 45.70 -16.42
N TYR A 235 17.46 44.54 -16.10
CA TYR A 235 17.46 43.40 -17.01
C TYR A 235 16.73 43.72 -18.33
N SER A 236 15.56 44.36 -18.30
CA SER A 236 14.83 44.81 -19.50
C SER A 236 15.69 45.73 -20.37
N ASN A 237 16.44 46.68 -19.78
CA ASN A 237 17.35 47.53 -20.54
C ASN A 237 18.55 46.77 -21.12
N GLN A 238 19.03 45.72 -20.46
CA GLN A 238 20.07 44.83 -21.02
C GLN A 238 19.53 43.92 -22.14
N ILE A 239 18.24 43.56 -22.09
CA ILE A 239 17.56 42.72 -23.09
C ILE A 239 17.35 43.47 -24.41
N LYS A 240 17.00 44.77 -24.37
CA LYS A 240 16.68 45.58 -25.56
C LYS A 240 17.75 45.53 -26.68
N PRO A 241 19.06 45.71 -26.41
CA PRO A 241 20.08 45.61 -27.45
C PRO A 241 20.11 44.25 -28.16
N PHE A 242 19.89 43.16 -27.42
CA PHE A 242 19.82 41.81 -28.00
C PHE A 242 18.58 41.65 -28.90
N ILE A 243 17.43 42.21 -28.48
CA ILE A 243 16.21 42.22 -29.30
C ILE A 243 16.40 43.05 -30.58
N GLU A 244 16.99 44.24 -30.48
CA GLU A 244 17.23 45.12 -31.64
C GLU A 244 18.19 44.48 -32.63
N LYS A 245 19.31 43.94 -32.15
CA LYS A 245 20.29 43.24 -32.97
C LYS A 245 19.72 41.96 -33.58
N GLY A 246 18.90 41.22 -32.83
CA GLY A 246 18.16 40.06 -33.34
C GLY A 246 17.19 40.43 -34.46
N LYS A 247 16.48 41.56 -34.34
CA LYS A 247 15.59 42.09 -35.40
C LYS A 247 16.37 42.56 -36.62
N GLU A 248 17.54 43.17 -36.43
CA GLU A 248 18.43 43.59 -37.51
C GLU A 248 18.91 42.37 -38.31
N TYR A 249 19.45 41.34 -37.64
CA TYR A 249 19.84 40.09 -38.29
C TYR A 249 18.67 39.40 -38.99
N SER A 250 17.48 39.42 -38.38
CA SER A 250 16.26 38.92 -39.02
C SER A 250 15.92 39.67 -40.30
N SER A 251 16.12 40.99 -40.36
CA SER A 251 15.86 41.80 -41.56
C SER A 251 16.89 41.57 -42.68
N GLN A 252 18.11 41.18 -42.30
CA GLN A 252 19.20 40.80 -43.21
C GLN A 252 19.12 39.33 -43.64
N ASN A 253 18.08 38.60 -43.22
CA ASN A 253 17.89 37.17 -43.47
C ASN A 253 19.00 36.27 -42.86
N GLU A 254 19.69 36.75 -41.82
CA GLU A 254 20.67 36.01 -41.03
C GLU A 254 19.98 35.30 -39.86
N ILE A 255 19.26 34.21 -40.15
CA ILE A 255 18.37 33.53 -39.19
C ILE A 255 19.13 33.01 -37.96
N ASP A 256 20.29 32.36 -38.13
CA ASP A 256 21.04 31.80 -36.99
C ASP A 256 21.59 32.89 -36.06
N SER A 257 22.11 34.00 -36.64
CA SER A 257 22.55 35.17 -35.89
C SER A 257 21.39 35.79 -35.10
N ALA A 258 20.21 35.93 -35.73
CA ALA A 258 19.00 36.44 -35.08
C ALA A 258 18.53 35.57 -33.91
N VAL A 259 18.46 34.24 -34.13
CA VAL A 259 18.08 33.27 -33.10
C VAL A 259 19.06 33.31 -31.92
N SER A 260 20.36 33.43 -32.18
CA SER A 260 21.37 33.56 -31.12
C SER A 260 21.13 34.78 -30.23
N GLU A 261 20.88 35.95 -30.83
CA GLU A 261 20.63 37.17 -30.05
C GLU A 261 19.32 37.10 -29.26
N PHE A 262 18.24 36.55 -29.83
CA PHE A 262 17.00 36.35 -29.09
C PHE A 262 17.13 35.33 -27.95
N ASN A 263 17.99 34.30 -28.08
CA ASN A 263 18.30 33.40 -26.98
C ASN A 263 19.12 34.08 -25.87
N ASN A 264 20.04 34.98 -26.23
CA ASN A 264 20.75 35.81 -25.24
C ASN A 264 19.75 36.71 -24.47
N ALA A 265 18.80 37.33 -25.19
CA ALA A 265 17.70 38.07 -24.58
C ALA A 265 16.88 37.19 -23.63
N LEU A 266 16.48 35.98 -24.08
CA LEU A 266 15.68 35.05 -23.26
C LEU A 266 16.43 34.60 -22.00
N ASN A 267 17.74 34.37 -22.09
CA ASN A 267 18.58 34.02 -20.95
C ASN A 267 18.59 35.16 -19.91
N LEU A 268 18.69 36.42 -20.34
CA LEU A 268 18.58 37.57 -19.44
C LEU A 268 17.17 37.70 -18.86
N SER A 269 16.12 37.49 -19.66
CA SER A 269 14.72 37.48 -19.18
C SER A 269 14.49 36.42 -18.10
N SER A 270 15.18 35.28 -18.18
CA SER A 270 15.07 34.21 -17.18
C SER A 270 15.54 34.64 -15.78
N LYS A 271 16.55 35.55 -15.72
CA LYS A 271 17.11 36.11 -14.48
C LYS A 271 16.23 37.19 -13.84
N MET A 272 15.23 37.70 -14.56
CA MET A 272 14.26 38.66 -14.00
C MET A 272 13.42 38.00 -12.90
N PHE A 273 13.03 38.80 -11.91
CA PHE A 273 12.05 38.40 -10.90
C PHE A 273 10.66 38.31 -11.52
N ASP A 274 9.84 37.41 -10.98
CA ASP A 274 8.46 37.22 -11.44
C ASP A 274 7.67 38.54 -11.39
N SER A 275 7.15 38.92 -12.53
CA SER A 275 6.47 40.20 -12.76
C SER A 275 5.77 40.22 -14.11
N ASP A 276 4.80 41.12 -14.27
CA ASP A 276 4.17 41.37 -15.56
C ASP A 276 5.18 41.77 -16.63
N LEU A 277 6.25 42.49 -16.25
CA LEU A 277 7.32 42.90 -17.15
C LEU A 277 8.11 41.68 -17.65
N LYS A 278 8.51 40.74 -16.78
CA LYS A 278 9.19 39.49 -17.19
C LYS A 278 8.34 38.71 -18.19
N ASN A 279 7.05 38.54 -17.89
CA ASN A 279 6.13 37.81 -18.74
C ASN A 279 5.92 38.51 -20.10
N LEU A 280 5.87 39.84 -20.10
CA LEU A 280 5.82 40.65 -21.31
C LEU A 280 7.10 40.48 -22.15
N GLU A 281 8.29 40.57 -21.56
CA GLU A 281 9.57 40.41 -22.27
C GLU A 281 9.70 39.02 -22.89
N ILE A 282 9.39 37.95 -22.14
CA ILE A 282 9.40 36.57 -22.66
C ILE A 282 8.42 36.43 -23.83
N ARG A 283 7.23 37.03 -23.73
CA ARG A 283 6.24 37.01 -24.82
C ARG A 283 6.72 37.75 -26.06
N LEU A 284 7.29 38.95 -25.90
CA LEU A 284 7.82 39.74 -27.02
C LEU A 284 8.99 39.03 -27.71
N ILE A 285 9.86 38.36 -26.94
CA ILE A 285 10.94 37.53 -27.50
C ILE A 285 10.33 36.33 -28.23
N ALA A 286 9.33 35.65 -27.66
CA ALA A 286 8.65 34.54 -28.30
C ALA A 286 7.99 34.92 -29.64
N GLU A 287 7.39 36.12 -29.72
CA GLU A 287 6.73 36.62 -30.94
C GLU A 287 7.68 36.73 -32.14
N VAL A 288 8.97 36.98 -31.91
CA VAL A 288 9.98 37.10 -32.96
C VAL A 288 10.83 35.83 -33.12
N LEU A 289 11.18 35.17 -32.02
CA LEU A 289 12.02 33.96 -32.02
C LEU A 289 11.29 32.74 -32.57
N ASN A 290 10.02 32.54 -32.22
CA ASN A 290 9.28 31.35 -32.65
C ASN A 290 9.06 31.32 -34.17
N PRO A 291 8.66 32.41 -34.86
CA PRO A 291 8.65 32.44 -36.32
C PRO A 291 10.00 32.14 -36.96
N LEU A 292 11.11 32.66 -36.41
CA LEU A 292 12.45 32.38 -36.94
C LEU A 292 12.85 30.92 -36.80
N ASN A 293 12.54 30.30 -35.66
CA ASN A 293 12.72 28.86 -35.48
C ASN A 293 11.87 28.05 -36.47
N ILE A 294 10.65 28.51 -36.79
CA ILE A 294 9.82 27.90 -37.84
C ILE A 294 10.47 28.05 -39.23
N GLU A 295 10.98 29.24 -39.58
CA GLU A 295 11.72 29.44 -40.84
C GLU A 295 12.97 28.55 -40.92
N ARG A 296 13.72 28.44 -39.83
CA ARG A 296 14.90 27.57 -39.70
C ARG A 296 14.56 26.09 -39.92
N MET A 297 13.37 25.66 -39.52
CA MET A 297 12.89 24.30 -39.73
C MET A 297 12.42 24.03 -41.17
N LYS A 298 11.94 25.03 -41.92
CA LYS A 298 11.42 24.82 -43.29
C LYS A 298 12.34 24.01 -44.22
N PRO A 299 13.63 24.35 -44.40
CA PRO A 299 14.49 23.58 -45.30
C PRO A 299 14.70 22.14 -44.81
N ILE A 300 14.67 21.90 -43.49
CA ILE A 300 14.76 20.57 -42.88
C ILE A 300 13.48 19.77 -43.21
N LEU A 301 12.31 20.37 -43.04
CA LEU A 301 11.01 19.75 -43.34
C LEU A 301 10.83 19.50 -44.85
N GLU A 302 11.28 20.41 -45.71
CA GLU A 302 11.29 20.22 -47.17
C GLU A 302 12.21 19.06 -47.57
N ASN A 303 13.37 18.94 -46.94
CA ASN A 303 14.28 17.82 -47.16
C ASN A 303 13.65 16.49 -46.71
N ALA A 304 13.02 16.46 -45.52
CA ALA A 304 12.28 15.30 -45.05
C ALA A 304 11.16 14.89 -46.04
N ASN A 305 10.37 15.84 -46.52
CA ASN A 305 9.31 15.60 -47.50
C ASN A 305 9.85 15.05 -48.83
N LYS A 306 11.01 15.54 -49.31
CA LYS A 306 11.66 14.99 -50.51
C LYS A 306 12.08 13.53 -50.33
N VAL A 307 12.50 13.13 -49.13
CA VAL A 307 12.81 11.73 -48.82
C VAL A 307 11.55 10.88 -48.76
N ILE A 308 10.49 11.38 -48.11
CA ILE A 308 9.19 10.68 -47.97
C ILE A 308 8.50 10.46 -49.33
N LEU A 309 8.64 11.39 -50.28
CA LEU A 309 8.04 11.30 -51.61
C LEU A 309 8.84 10.45 -52.62
N ARG A 310 9.93 9.79 -52.21
CA ARG A 310 10.69 8.90 -53.10
C ARG A 310 9.85 7.69 -53.51
N GLU A 311 10.08 7.20 -54.73
CA GLU A 311 9.46 5.95 -55.17
C GLU A 311 9.82 4.80 -54.22
N LYS A 312 8.81 3.98 -53.89
CA LYS A 312 8.93 2.85 -52.94
C LYS A 312 9.48 3.24 -51.56
N PHE A 313 9.22 4.47 -51.10
CA PHE A 313 9.60 4.91 -49.76
C PHE A 313 9.16 3.92 -48.67
N GLU A 314 7.90 3.47 -48.73
CA GLU A 314 7.29 2.55 -47.76
C GLU A 314 8.00 1.18 -47.72
N GLU A 315 8.72 0.80 -48.76
CA GLU A 315 9.44 -0.48 -48.84
C GLU A 315 10.90 -0.38 -48.38
N SER A 316 11.42 0.83 -48.12
CA SER A 316 12.83 1.07 -47.85
C SER A 316 13.07 1.55 -46.42
N HIS A 317 13.53 0.64 -45.57
CA HIS A 317 13.92 0.92 -44.17
C HIS A 317 14.94 2.06 -44.06
N GLU A 318 15.92 2.10 -44.95
CA GLU A 318 16.94 3.16 -44.98
C GLU A 318 16.33 4.54 -45.26
N ASN A 319 15.41 4.64 -46.22
CA ASN A 319 14.74 5.90 -46.54
C ASN A 319 13.85 6.38 -45.38
N ILE A 320 13.14 5.46 -44.71
CA ILE A 320 12.29 5.79 -43.55
C ILE A 320 13.15 6.33 -42.41
N ASN A 321 14.22 5.63 -42.04
CA ASN A 321 15.13 6.10 -40.99
C ASN A 321 15.79 7.43 -41.34
N ALA A 322 16.16 7.62 -42.60
CA ALA A 322 16.70 8.90 -43.07
C ALA A 322 15.68 10.04 -42.91
N ALA A 323 14.42 9.81 -43.29
CA ALA A 323 13.34 10.79 -43.11
C ALA A 323 13.10 11.11 -41.63
N VAL A 324 13.04 10.09 -40.76
CA VAL A 324 12.83 10.30 -39.31
C VAL A 324 13.96 11.10 -38.71
N LYS A 325 15.22 10.77 -39.03
CA LYS A 325 16.39 11.51 -38.52
C LYS A 325 16.32 13.00 -38.88
N ILE A 326 15.93 13.32 -40.11
CA ILE A 326 15.75 14.72 -40.54
C ILE A 326 14.61 15.39 -39.76
N LEU A 327 13.50 14.68 -39.52
CA LEU A 327 12.38 15.20 -38.74
C LEU A 327 12.72 15.36 -37.24
N GLU A 328 13.59 14.54 -36.67
CA GLU A 328 14.10 14.69 -35.29
C GLU A 328 14.93 15.96 -35.13
N GLU A 329 15.72 16.33 -36.15
CA GLU A 329 16.43 17.62 -36.17
C GLU A 329 15.45 18.80 -36.15
N ALA A 330 14.35 18.72 -36.91
CA ALA A 330 13.28 19.72 -36.85
C ALA A 330 12.57 19.71 -35.48
N LEU A 331 12.28 18.54 -34.92
CA LEU A 331 11.63 18.40 -33.62
C LEU A 331 12.48 18.99 -32.49
N TYR A 332 13.80 18.83 -32.54
CA TYR A 332 14.73 19.47 -31.60
C TYR A 332 14.60 20.99 -31.62
N ILE A 333 14.57 21.60 -32.81
CA ILE A 333 14.35 23.05 -32.95
C ILE A 333 12.98 23.44 -32.42
N ALA A 334 11.92 22.69 -32.73
CA ALA A 334 10.57 22.98 -32.23
C ALA A 334 10.49 22.92 -30.69
N ASN A 335 11.15 21.95 -30.05
CA ASN A 335 11.19 21.86 -28.59
C ASN A 335 11.96 23.01 -27.93
N SER A 336 12.95 23.58 -28.62
CA SER A 336 13.71 24.75 -28.15
C SER A 336 12.96 26.08 -28.26
N MET A 337 11.80 26.11 -28.91
CA MET A 337 10.96 27.29 -29.01
C MET A 337 10.44 27.73 -27.64
N VAL A 338 10.18 29.02 -27.50
CA VAL A 338 9.53 29.58 -26.30
C VAL A 338 8.09 29.10 -26.24
N ASP A 339 7.62 28.76 -25.04
CA ASP A 339 6.27 28.22 -24.83
C ASP A 339 5.20 29.13 -25.45
N SER A 340 4.43 28.54 -26.36
CA SER A 340 3.39 29.22 -27.12
C SER A 340 2.51 28.18 -27.80
N GLU A 341 1.30 28.60 -28.19
CA GLU A 341 0.42 27.77 -29.01
C GLU A 341 1.10 27.34 -30.32
N LYS A 342 1.91 28.23 -30.93
CA LYS A 342 2.68 27.94 -32.16
C LYS A 342 3.69 26.81 -31.97
N LYS A 343 4.36 26.75 -30.81
CA LYS A 343 5.30 25.67 -30.45
C LYS A 343 4.56 24.33 -30.41
N GLU A 344 3.46 24.26 -29.66
CA GLU A 344 2.68 23.03 -29.50
C GLU A 344 2.13 22.52 -30.83
N ILE A 345 1.58 23.42 -31.67
CA ILE A 345 1.11 23.08 -33.01
C ILE A 345 2.24 22.50 -33.85
N LYS A 346 3.42 23.13 -33.85
CA LYS A 346 4.55 22.71 -34.68
C LYS A 346 5.18 21.40 -34.19
N ILE A 347 5.32 21.22 -32.88
CA ILE A 347 5.74 19.94 -32.28
C ILE A 347 4.78 18.83 -32.71
N LYS A 348 3.46 19.06 -32.60
CA LYS A 348 2.46 18.08 -33.01
C LYS A 348 2.57 17.73 -34.49
N GLU A 349 2.66 18.73 -35.36
CA GLU A 349 2.82 18.54 -36.81
C GLU A 349 4.03 17.67 -37.14
N ILE A 350 5.20 17.95 -36.54
CA ILE A 350 6.42 17.18 -36.78
C ILE A 350 6.31 15.76 -36.23
N ARG A 351 5.74 15.59 -35.03
CA ARG A 351 5.48 14.26 -34.47
C ARG A 351 4.53 13.44 -35.35
N ASP A 352 3.49 14.06 -35.87
CA ASP A 352 2.54 13.43 -36.79
C ASP A 352 3.24 13.02 -38.11
N MET A 353 4.14 13.86 -38.64
CA MET A 353 4.96 13.51 -39.81
C MET A 353 5.87 12.30 -39.54
N ILE A 354 6.57 12.26 -38.40
CA ILE A 354 7.42 11.11 -37.99
C ILE A 354 6.57 9.85 -37.92
N ASN A 355 5.43 9.93 -37.21
CA ASN A 355 4.54 8.80 -37.03
C ASN A 355 3.99 8.29 -38.36
N ASN A 356 3.54 9.18 -39.25
CA ASN A 356 3.00 8.79 -40.56
C ASN A 356 4.07 8.15 -41.46
N ALA A 357 5.30 8.66 -41.45
CA ALA A 357 6.41 8.08 -42.21
C ALA A 357 6.78 6.67 -41.71
N CYS A 358 6.79 6.45 -40.40
CA CYS A 358 6.99 5.12 -39.82
C CYS A 358 5.82 4.18 -40.10
N LEU A 359 4.58 4.66 -39.97
CA LEU A 359 3.36 3.86 -40.15
C LEU A 359 3.24 3.29 -41.57
N SER A 360 3.56 4.09 -42.60
CA SER A 360 3.51 3.62 -43.98
C SER A 360 4.52 2.49 -44.23
N GLY A 361 5.74 2.64 -43.70
CA GLY A 361 6.77 1.60 -43.73
C GLY A 361 6.36 0.32 -43.00
N ILE A 362 5.88 0.46 -41.76
CA ILE A 362 5.41 -0.66 -40.95
C ILE A 362 4.31 -1.42 -41.67
N LYS A 363 3.35 -0.72 -42.31
CA LYS A 363 2.26 -1.36 -43.05
C LYS A 363 2.77 -2.19 -44.22
N SER A 364 3.64 -1.62 -45.06
CA SER A 364 4.22 -2.33 -46.21
C SER A 364 5.00 -3.57 -45.78
N ILE A 365 5.78 -3.47 -44.70
CA ILE A 365 6.58 -4.57 -44.17
C ILE A 365 5.69 -5.66 -43.53
N LYS A 366 4.61 -5.28 -42.83
CA LYS A 366 3.62 -6.24 -42.32
C LYS A 366 2.99 -7.05 -43.46
N ASP A 367 2.61 -6.40 -44.56
CA ASP A 367 2.03 -7.07 -45.72
C ASP A 367 3.03 -8.07 -46.35
N LYS A 368 4.32 -7.71 -46.42
CA LYS A 368 5.39 -8.62 -46.86
C LYS A 368 5.59 -9.81 -45.90
N SER A 369 5.64 -9.56 -44.59
CA SER A 369 5.75 -10.62 -43.58
C SER A 369 4.60 -11.63 -43.68
N LEU A 370 3.36 -11.16 -43.85
CA LEU A 370 2.19 -12.04 -44.04
C LEU A 370 2.33 -12.93 -45.30
N GLN A 371 2.89 -12.41 -46.39
CA GLN A 371 3.17 -13.23 -47.58
C GLN A 371 4.21 -14.32 -47.31
N HIS A 372 5.25 -14.02 -46.52
CA HIS A 372 6.25 -15.01 -46.10
C HIS A 372 5.65 -16.10 -45.22
N VAL A 373 4.73 -15.75 -44.30
CA VAL A 373 3.98 -16.73 -43.49
C VAL A 373 3.17 -17.69 -44.36
N VAL A 374 2.44 -17.18 -45.36
CA VAL A 374 1.68 -18.02 -46.31
C VAL A 374 2.60 -18.95 -47.11
N GLN A 375 3.81 -18.49 -47.42
CA GLN A 375 4.84 -19.30 -48.10
C GLN A 375 5.62 -20.24 -47.17
N LYS A 376 5.29 -20.29 -45.86
CA LYS A 376 6.01 -21.04 -44.82
C LYS A 376 7.49 -20.67 -44.69
N LYS A 377 7.82 -19.40 -44.95
CA LYS A 377 9.16 -18.83 -44.76
C LYS A 377 9.18 -18.01 -43.46
N TYR A 378 9.17 -18.70 -42.32
CA TYR A 378 9.02 -18.06 -41.01
C TYR A 378 10.19 -17.15 -40.63
N ASP A 379 11.43 -17.57 -40.89
CA ASP A 379 12.62 -16.74 -40.66
C ASP A 379 12.57 -15.41 -41.44
N ASP A 380 12.17 -15.46 -42.71
CA ASP A 380 12.01 -14.26 -43.54
C ASP A 380 10.89 -13.36 -42.99
N ALA A 381 9.75 -13.95 -42.59
CA ALA A 381 8.62 -13.20 -42.01
C ALA A 381 9.02 -12.50 -40.70
N ILE A 382 9.80 -13.16 -39.85
CA ILE A 382 10.33 -12.62 -38.59
C ILE A 382 11.36 -11.51 -38.86
N GLY A 383 12.24 -11.71 -39.83
CA GLY A 383 13.21 -10.69 -40.26
C GLY A 383 12.54 -9.39 -40.71
N GLU A 384 11.47 -9.50 -41.50
CA GLU A 384 10.64 -8.36 -41.88
C GLU A 384 10.00 -7.69 -40.65
N LEU A 385 9.41 -8.45 -39.73
CA LEU A 385 8.80 -7.89 -38.52
C LEU A 385 9.81 -7.20 -37.57
N TYR A 386 11.03 -7.72 -37.44
CA TYR A 386 12.09 -7.02 -36.70
C TYR A 386 12.49 -5.70 -37.35
N THR A 387 12.46 -5.64 -38.68
CA THR A 387 12.67 -4.39 -39.42
C THR A 387 11.54 -3.40 -39.11
N ALA A 388 10.28 -3.86 -39.11
CA ALA A 388 9.13 -3.03 -38.71
C ALA A 388 9.21 -2.58 -37.23
N LEU A 389 9.66 -3.43 -36.32
CA LEU A 389 9.88 -3.09 -34.91
C LEU A 389 10.96 -2.01 -34.74
N SER A 390 12.04 -2.09 -35.52
CA SER A 390 13.06 -1.04 -35.55
C SER A 390 12.50 0.29 -36.02
N ILE A 391 11.59 0.29 -37.01
CA ILE A 391 10.91 1.50 -37.48
C ILE A 391 9.94 2.03 -36.42
N ALA A 392 9.19 1.15 -35.76
CA ALA A 392 8.23 1.53 -34.72
C ALA A 392 8.91 2.22 -33.53
N LYS A 393 10.15 1.85 -33.18
CA LYS A 393 10.93 2.54 -32.14
C LYS A 393 11.27 3.99 -32.47
N ASN A 394 11.31 4.33 -33.76
CA ASN A 394 11.59 5.68 -34.23
C ASN A 394 10.32 6.56 -34.30
N MET A 395 9.15 6.03 -33.92
CA MET A 395 7.93 6.83 -33.83
C MET A 395 8.00 7.83 -32.67
N ALA A 396 7.31 8.96 -32.81
CA ALA A 396 7.24 10.02 -31.82
C ALA A 396 6.30 9.71 -30.61
N TYR A 397 5.89 8.46 -30.45
CA TYR A 397 5.18 7.98 -29.27
C TYR A 397 6.19 7.53 -28.20
N PRO A 398 5.93 7.78 -26.91
CA PRO A 398 6.68 7.11 -25.84
C PRO A 398 6.62 5.58 -26.06
N GLU A 399 7.75 4.89 -25.88
CA GLU A 399 7.86 3.45 -26.19
C GLU A 399 6.78 2.61 -25.47
N ASN A 400 6.47 2.97 -24.22
CA ASN A 400 5.42 2.34 -23.40
C ASN A 400 3.98 2.69 -23.81
N LYS A 401 3.78 3.65 -24.71
CA LYS A 401 2.48 4.10 -25.22
C LYS A 401 2.36 3.93 -26.73
N ASN A 402 3.32 3.30 -27.39
CA ASN A 402 3.27 3.07 -28.83
C ASN A 402 2.43 1.81 -29.15
N PRO A 403 1.19 1.96 -29.65
CA PRO A 403 0.33 0.82 -29.93
C PRO A 403 0.91 -0.07 -31.04
N GLU A 404 1.62 0.50 -32.01
CA GLU A 404 2.21 -0.26 -33.12
C GLU A 404 3.35 -1.16 -32.67
N LEU A 405 4.13 -0.74 -31.67
CA LEU A 405 5.20 -1.55 -31.12
C LEU A 405 4.64 -2.81 -30.44
N ASN A 406 3.54 -2.67 -29.70
CA ASN A 406 2.87 -3.81 -29.06
C ASN A 406 2.23 -4.72 -30.13
N ASN A 407 1.48 -4.15 -31.08
CA ASN A 407 0.87 -4.90 -32.19
C ASN A 407 1.91 -5.71 -32.99
N LEU A 408 3.11 -5.16 -33.19
CA LEU A 408 4.20 -5.86 -33.89
C LEU A 408 4.82 -6.98 -33.06
N LYS A 409 4.97 -6.81 -31.73
CA LYS A 409 5.41 -7.89 -30.83
C LYS A 409 4.42 -9.06 -30.85
N ASP A 410 3.13 -8.74 -30.80
CA ASP A 410 2.06 -9.74 -30.90
C ASP A 410 2.09 -10.44 -32.26
N LEU A 411 2.33 -9.70 -33.34
CA LEU A 411 2.47 -10.28 -34.67
C LEU A 411 3.69 -11.20 -34.78
N VAL A 412 4.85 -10.83 -34.20
CA VAL A 412 6.03 -11.73 -34.11
C VAL A 412 5.67 -13.01 -33.36
N ASN A 413 4.98 -12.90 -32.23
CA ASN A 413 4.52 -14.06 -31.48
C ASN A 413 3.56 -14.91 -32.31
N ASN A 414 2.64 -14.32 -33.08
CA ASN A 414 1.74 -15.05 -33.97
C ASN A 414 2.50 -15.83 -35.05
N VAL A 415 3.58 -15.27 -35.60
CA VAL A 415 4.43 -15.97 -36.58
C VAL A 415 5.15 -17.16 -35.94
N TYR A 416 5.75 -16.97 -34.75
CA TYR A 416 6.38 -18.07 -34.01
C TYR A 416 5.36 -19.14 -33.61
N THR A 417 4.15 -18.75 -33.20
CA THR A 417 3.07 -19.70 -32.88
C THR A 417 2.71 -20.54 -34.10
N ALA A 418 2.59 -19.94 -35.29
CA ALA A 418 2.30 -20.68 -36.51
C ALA A 418 3.43 -21.68 -36.88
N GLU A 419 4.69 -21.31 -36.66
CA GLU A 419 5.85 -22.21 -36.86
C GLU A 419 5.87 -23.35 -35.83
N VAL A 420 5.66 -23.02 -34.56
CA VAL A 420 5.57 -23.97 -33.44
C VAL A 420 4.45 -24.98 -33.68
N GLU A 421 3.27 -24.56 -34.14
CA GLU A 421 2.16 -25.45 -34.46
C GLU A 421 2.54 -26.49 -35.54
N GLU A 422 3.30 -26.08 -36.55
CA GLU A 422 3.78 -27.01 -37.59
C GLU A 422 4.77 -28.03 -37.02
N ILE A 423 5.68 -27.60 -36.16
CA ILE A 423 6.66 -28.47 -35.49
C ILE A 423 5.98 -29.42 -34.50
N ILE A 424 5.01 -28.94 -33.71
CA ILE A 424 4.19 -29.77 -32.83
C ILE A 424 3.44 -30.83 -33.63
N ASN A 425 2.84 -30.46 -34.77
CA ASN A 425 2.15 -31.43 -35.63
C ASN A 425 3.10 -32.51 -36.19
N LYS A 426 4.37 -32.15 -36.46
CA LYS A 426 5.42 -33.12 -36.80
C LYS A 426 5.77 -34.03 -35.62
N GLY A 427 5.95 -33.48 -34.43
CA GLY A 427 6.23 -34.24 -33.20
C GLY A 427 5.08 -35.20 -32.83
N LYS A 428 3.83 -34.76 -32.96
CA LYS A 428 2.64 -35.61 -32.75
C LYS A 428 2.62 -36.81 -33.68
N LYS A 429 2.93 -36.63 -34.97
CA LYS A 429 3.04 -37.74 -35.94
C LYS A 429 4.15 -38.74 -35.59
N LEU A 430 5.26 -38.29 -34.99
CA LEU A 430 6.33 -39.18 -34.48
C LEU A 430 5.87 -39.94 -33.23
N ALA A 431 5.17 -39.25 -32.31
CA ALA A 431 4.60 -39.88 -31.13
C ALA A 431 3.56 -40.96 -31.47
N GLU A 432 2.73 -40.76 -32.51
CA GLU A 432 1.80 -41.77 -33.04
C GLU A 432 2.53 -43.02 -33.55
N LYS A 433 3.74 -42.86 -34.09
CA LYS A 433 4.62 -43.97 -34.53
C LYS A 433 5.39 -44.63 -33.40
N LYS A 434 5.22 -44.17 -32.14
CA LYS A 434 5.97 -44.61 -30.95
C LYS A 434 7.46 -44.25 -30.95
N GLU A 435 7.87 -43.29 -31.79
CA GLU A 435 9.22 -42.72 -31.81
C GLU A 435 9.33 -41.60 -30.75
N PHE A 436 9.17 -41.96 -29.47
CA PHE A 436 8.95 -40.97 -28.40
C PHE A 436 10.15 -40.05 -28.15
N GLN A 437 11.38 -40.55 -28.23
CA GLN A 437 12.57 -39.71 -28.07
C GLN A 437 12.68 -38.66 -29.18
N GLU A 438 12.49 -39.08 -30.45
CA GLU A 438 12.52 -38.16 -31.59
C GLU A 438 11.36 -37.16 -31.54
N ALA A 439 10.19 -37.57 -31.04
CA ALA A 439 9.07 -36.66 -30.79
C ALA A 439 9.40 -35.62 -29.71
N ILE A 440 10.03 -36.02 -28.60
CA ILE A 440 10.50 -35.12 -27.54
C ILE A 440 11.54 -34.14 -28.08
N ASP A 441 12.50 -34.62 -28.88
CA ASP A 441 13.51 -33.75 -29.50
C ASP A 441 12.84 -32.69 -30.38
N VAL A 442 11.85 -33.08 -31.20
CA VAL A 442 11.06 -32.15 -32.02
C VAL A 442 10.22 -31.18 -31.19
N PHE A 443 9.64 -31.60 -30.06
CA PHE A 443 8.93 -30.67 -29.17
C PHE A 443 9.88 -29.74 -28.41
N ASN A 444 11.08 -30.20 -28.07
CA ASN A 444 12.12 -29.36 -27.50
C ASN A 444 12.63 -28.33 -28.51
N ASP A 445 12.69 -28.67 -29.80
CA ASP A 445 12.94 -27.69 -30.86
C ASP A 445 11.83 -26.62 -30.91
N ALA A 446 10.55 -27.03 -30.77
CA ALA A 446 9.44 -26.09 -30.65
C ALA A 446 9.55 -25.20 -29.39
N LEU A 447 9.95 -25.79 -28.24
CA LEU A 447 10.17 -25.05 -27.00
C LEU A 447 11.31 -24.05 -27.14
N ASN A 448 12.40 -24.44 -27.80
CA ASN A 448 13.53 -23.56 -28.08
C ASN A 448 13.14 -22.36 -28.94
N LEU A 449 12.19 -22.52 -29.87
CA LEU A 449 11.63 -21.41 -30.63
C LEU A 449 10.87 -20.42 -29.75
N THR A 450 10.16 -20.88 -28.71
CA THR A 450 9.46 -19.97 -27.79
C THR A 450 10.40 -19.04 -27.02
N ASN A 451 11.67 -19.40 -26.85
CA ASN A 451 12.67 -18.51 -26.25
C ASN A 451 12.94 -17.25 -27.10
N ARG A 452 12.53 -17.27 -28.37
CA ARG A 452 12.66 -16.13 -29.30
C ARG A 452 11.38 -15.27 -29.36
N MET A 453 10.31 -15.70 -28.71
CA MET A 453 9.06 -14.94 -28.60
C MET A 453 9.18 -13.81 -27.58
N TYR A 454 8.37 -12.76 -27.75
CA TYR A 454 8.19 -11.73 -26.73
C TYR A 454 7.41 -12.30 -25.54
N LEU A 455 7.78 -11.90 -24.32
CA LEU A 455 7.08 -12.29 -23.10
C LEU A 455 5.66 -11.69 -23.08
N THR A 456 4.68 -12.50 -23.46
CA THR A 456 3.25 -12.17 -23.43
C THR A 456 2.47 -13.36 -22.85
N ASP A 457 1.23 -13.14 -22.42
CA ASP A 457 0.33 -14.20 -21.96
C ASP A 457 0.17 -15.31 -23.03
N ASP A 458 0.27 -14.95 -24.32
CA ASP A 458 0.20 -15.91 -25.43
C ASP A 458 1.46 -16.77 -25.56
N MET A 459 2.65 -16.20 -25.29
CA MET A 459 3.89 -16.99 -25.19
C MET A 459 3.79 -18.00 -24.05
N GLU A 460 3.27 -17.60 -22.90
CA GLU A 460 3.09 -18.48 -21.74
C GLU A 460 2.10 -19.62 -22.05
N LYS A 461 1.00 -19.33 -22.76
CA LYS A 461 0.07 -20.36 -23.27
C LYS A 461 0.76 -21.33 -24.22
N VAL A 462 1.56 -20.83 -25.16
CA VAL A 462 2.29 -21.67 -26.14
C VAL A 462 3.34 -22.54 -25.45
N VAL A 463 4.11 -21.98 -24.51
CA VAL A 463 5.07 -22.72 -23.69
C VAL A 463 4.36 -23.80 -22.87
N ASN A 464 3.24 -23.46 -22.22
CA ASN A 464 2.48 -24.42 -21.43
C ASN A 464 1.87 -25.53 -22.32
N MET A 465 1.42 -25.19 -23.53
CA MET A 465 0.97 -26.16 -24.52
C MET A 465 2.10 -27.11 -24.93
N ILE A 466 3.29 -26.60 -25.26
CA ILE A 466 4.44 -27.43 -25.64
C ILE A 466 4.88 -28.30 -24.47
N LYS A 467 5.04 -27.72 -23.27
CA LYS A 467 5.39 -28.46 -22.05
C LYS A 467 4.38 -29.56 -21.74
N SER A 468 3.08 -29.29 -21.93
CA SER A 468 2.02 -30.30 -21.77
C SER A 468 2.19 -31.46 -22.75
N VAL A 469 2.50 -31.19 -24.02
CA VAL A 469 2.72 -32.24 -25.03
C VAL A 469 4.04 -32.97 -24.82
N ILE A 470 5.12 -32.28 -24.40
CA ILE A 470 6.39 -32.90 -23.99
C ILE A 470 6.12 -33.86 -22.83
N TYR A 471 5.49 -33.37 -21.76
CA TYR A 471 5.13 -34.15 -20.59
C TYR A 471 4.28 -35.38 -20.94
N GLU A 472 3.27 -35.22 -21.80
CA GLU A 472 2.45 -36.35 -22.26
C GLU A 472 3.29 -37.44 -22.95
N VAL A 473 4.32 -37.05 -23.72
CA VAL A 473 5.19 -37.98 -24.44
C VAL A 473 6.34 -38.51 -23.57
N GLU A 474 6.87 -37.70 -22.66
CA GLU A 474 7.84 -38.11 -21.64
C GLU A 474 7.24 -39.13 -20.69
N VAL A 475 6.01 -38.94 -20.23
CA VAL A 475 5.28 -39.96 -19.46
C VAL A 475 5.16 -41.25 -20.28
N LYS A 476 4.81 -41.19 -21.57
CA LYS A 476 4.75 -42.40 -22.43
C LYS A 476 6.11 -43.07 -22.62
N LEU A 477 7.21 -42.29 -22.70
CA LEU A 477 8.58 -42.80 -22.78
C LEU A 477 9.03 -43.42 -21.44
N LEU A 478 8.72 -42.76 -20.33
CA LEU A 478 9.13 -43.11 -18.96
C LEU A 478 8.29 -44.23 -18.36
N VAL A 479 7.04 -44.40 -18.77
CA VAL A 479 6.24 -45.63 -18.54
C VAL A 479 6.98 -46.86 -19.08
N GLY A 480 7.86 -46.69 -20.07
CA GLY A 480 8.76 -47.73 -20.55
C GLY A 480 10.06 -47.94 -19.75
N LYS A 481 10.44 -47.02 -18.83
CA LYS A 481 11.79 -46.99 -18.22
C LYS A 481 11.89 -46.76 -16.70
N GLY A 482 10.93 -46.12 -16.02
CA GLY A 482 10.90 -46.02 -14.54
C GLY A 482 11.92 -45.09 -13.86
N GLU A 483 12.40 -44.00 -14.48
CA GLU A 483 13.55 -43.19 -14.00
C GLU A 483 13.21 -41.75 -13.52
N ILE A 484 12.15 -41.54 -12.72
CA ILE A 484 11.69 -40.20 -12.26
C ILE A 484 12.61 -39.57 -11.16
N SER A 485 13.78 -40.15 -10.91
CA SER A 485 14.70 -39.78 -9.81
C SER A 485 15.70 -38.64 -10.15
N GLU A 486 16.05 -38.41 -11.41
CA GLU A 486 17.14 -37.48 -11.77
C GLU A 486 16.71 -36.01 -11.75
N GLU A 487 15.46 -35.73 -12.13
CA GLU A 487 14.91 -34.38 -12.16
C GLU A 487 14.79 -33.77 -10.75
N GLN A 488 14.43 -34.59 -9.76
CA GLN A 488 14.38 -34.20 -8.36
C GLN A 488 15.76 -33.74 -7.84
N LYS A 489 16.83 -34.46 -8.21
CA LYS A 489 18.22 -34.08 -7.84
C LYS A 489 18.65 -32.77 -8.53
N GLY A 490 18.08 -32.46 -9.69
CA GLY A 490 18.29 -31.19 -10.39
C GLY A 490 17.72 -30.01 -9.59
N LYS A 491 16.46 -30.13 -9.16
CA LYS A 491 15.75 -29.10 -8.38
C LYS A 491 16.39 -28.86 -7.01
N GLU A 492 16.81 -29.92 -6.30
CA GLU A 492 17.51 -29.79 -5.02
C GLU A 492 18.83 -28.99 -5.13
N LYS A 493 19.60 -29.21 -6.21
CA LYS A 493 20.83 -28.44 -6.48
C LYS A 493 20.55 -26.98 -6.85
N GLU A 494 19.44 -26.72 -7.54
CA GLU A 494 19.01 -25.37 -7.89
C GLU A 494 18.65 -24.56 -6.65
N ILE A 495 17.90 -25.16 -5.72
CA ILE A 495 17.58 -24.56 -4.42
C ILE A 495 18.84 -24.27 -3.61
N GLU A 496 19.82 -25.18 -3.60
CA GLU A 496 21.09 -24.96 -2.89
C GLU A 496 21.85 -23.73 -3.43
N LYS A 497 21.84 -23.52 -4.76
CA LYS A 497 22.44 -22.33 -5.39
C LYS A 497 21.70 -21.06 -5.00
N LEU A 498 20.36 -21.08 -5.02
CA LEU A 498 19.54 -19.93 -4.64
C LEU A 498 19.69 -19.57 -3.16
N LYS A 499 19.83 -20.56 -2.27
CA LYS A 499 20.13 -20.33 -0.84
C LYS A 499 21.47 -19.63 -0.64
N LYS A 500 22.52 -20.01 -1.39
CA LYS A 500 23.81 -19.30 -1.37
C LYS A 500 23.69 -17.86 -1.86
N ARG A 501 22.87 -17.61 -2.89
CA ARG A 501 22.55 -16.25 -3.37
C ARG A 501 21.79 -15.42 -2.33
N LEU A 502 20.90 -16.06 -1.57
CA LEU A 502 20.18 -15.41 -0.48
C LEU A 502 21.13 -14.98 0.65
N ASP A 503 22.14 -15.80 0.97
CA ASP A 503 23.16 -15.44 1.97
C ASP A 503 24.06 -14.29 1.49
N TYR A 504 24.39 -14.24 0.20
CA TYR A 504 25.03 -13.07 -0.40
C TYR A 504 24.14 -11.82 -0.30
N ALA A 505 22.85 -11.93 -0.61
CA ALA A 505 21.90 -10.81 -0.51
C ALA A 505 21.83 -10.25 0.93
N LYS A 506 21.92 -11.12 1.95
CA LYS A 506 21.97 -10.69 3.36
C LYS A 506 23.24 -9.89 3.72
N SER A 507 24.34 -10.06 2.98
CA SER A 507 25.63 -9.40 3.22
C SER A 507 25.76 -8.00 2.58
N ILE A 508 24.75 -7.57 1.80
CA ILE A 508 24.70 -6.25 1.17
C ILE A 508 24.58 -5.16 2.26
N GLU A 509 25.43 -4.13 2.20
CA GLU A 509 25.47 -3.03 3.18
C GLU A 509 24.30 -2.03 3.00
N ASP A 510 23.86 -1.81 1.76
CA ASP A 510 22.73 -0.94 1.44
C ASP A 510 21.38 -1.59 1.85
N PRO A 511 20.63 -1.01 2.80
CA PRO A 511 19.39 -1.59 3.32
C PRO A 511 18.27 -1.75 2.27
N ALA A 512 18.13 -0.80 1.35
CA ALA A 512 17.06 -0.82 0.36
C ALA A 512 17.32 -1.91 -0.69
N ARG A 513 18.54 -1.94 -1.21
CA ARG A 513 18.98 -2.95 -2.17
C ARG A 513 19.02 -4.36 -1.57
N LYS A 514 19.42 -4.49 -0.31
CA LYS A 514 19.37 -5.74 0.44
C LYS A 514 17.94 -6.29 0.53
N PHE A 515 16.97 -5.44 0.86
CA PHE A 515 15.57 -5.84 0.94
C PHE A 515 15.02 -6.31 -0.41
N GLU A 516 15.29 -5.57 -1.49
CA GLU A 516 14.84 -5.90 -2.84
C GLU A 516 15.43 -7.22 -3.36
N GLU A 517 16.75 -7.41 -3.27
CA GLU A 517 17.40 -8.65 -3.70
C GLU A 517 16.97 -9.86 -2.86
N MET A 518 16.77 -9.68 -1.55
CA MET A 518 16.26 -10.75 -0.70
C MET A 518 14.85 -11.19 -1.11
N ASN A 519 13.94 -10.26 -1.40
CA ASN A 519 12.58 -10.60 -1.82
C ASN A 519 12.57 -11.29 -3.19
N ASN A 520 13.39 -10.81 -4.14
CA ASN A 520 13.49 -11.43 -5.46
C ASN A 520 14.01 -12.87 -5.40
N VAL A 521 15.05 -13.12 -4.60
CA VAL A 521 15.63 -14.47 -4.47
C VAL A 521 14.67 -15.41 -3.72
N LYS A 522 13.95 -14.93 -2.70
CA LYS A 522 12.96 -15.75 -2.00
C LYS A 522 11.79 -16.15 -2.90
N LYS A 523 11.30 -15.23 -3.74
CA LYS A 523 10.29 -15.55 -4.76
C LYS A 523 10.76 -16.63 -5.72
N MET A 524 12.00 -16.55 -6.20
CA MET A 524 12.60 -17.60 -7.04
C MET A 524 12.69 -18.96 -6.34
N ILE A 525 12.95 -18.97 -5.02
CA ILE A 525 12.97 -20.21 -4.22
C ILE A 525 11.55 -20.80 -4.13
N ASP A 526 10.54 -19.96 -3.91
CA ASP A 526 9.13 -20.39 -3.84
C ASP A 526 8.62 -20.93 -5.19
N ASP A 527 9.05 -20.34 -6.31
CA ASP A 527 8.73 -20.85 -7.65
C ASP A 527 9.29 -22.27 -7.86
N VAL A 528 10.57 -22.50 -7.50
CA VAL A 528 11.20 -23.83 -7.61
C VAL A 528 10.56 -24.84 -6.65
N HIS A 529 10.20 -24.43 -5.44
CA HIS A 529 9.48 -25.27 -4.49
C HIS A 529 8.07 -25.64 -4.98
N SER A 530 7.38 -24.74 -5.67
CA SER A 530 6.07 -25.01 -6.25
C SER A 530 6.14 -26.11 -7.32
N GLU A 531 7.20 -26.13 -8.13
CA GLU A 531 7.46 -27.22 -9.09
C GLU A 531 7.86 -28.52 -8.39
N GLU A 532 8.71 -28.44 -7.37
CA GLU A 532 9.11 -29.60 -6.55
C GLU A 532 7.89 -30.29 -5.93
N ILE A 533 6.96 -29.52 -5.36
CA ILE A 533 5.72 -30.03 -4.77
C ILE A 533 4.90 -30.82 -5.80
N LYS A 534 4.77 -30.35 -7.05
CA LYS A 534 4.03 -31.07 -8.10
C LYS A 534 4.67 -32.42 -8.42
N LEU A 535 5.99 -32.46 -8.55
CA LEU A 535 6.73 -33.69 -8.81
C LEU A 535 6.54 -34.71 -7.68
N LEU A 536 6.61 -34.25 -6.43
CA LEU A 536 6.38 -35.10 -5.25
C LEU A 536 4.94 -35.66 -5.21
N ILE A 537 3.92 -34.86 -5.56
CA ILE A 537 2.53 -35.33 -5.67
C ILE A 537 2.43 -36.45 -6.72
N GLU A 538 3.06 -36.23 -7.87
CA GLU A 538 3.01 -37.19 -8.98
C GLU A 538 3.71 -38.51 -8.62
N GLN A 539 4.90 -38.44 -8.02
CA GLN A 539 5.62 -39.61 -7.50
C GLN A 539 4.78 -40.36 -6.45
N GLY A 540 4.16 -39.61 -5.52
CA GLY A 540 3.23 -40.17 -4.54
C GLY A 540 2.06 -40.89 -5.19
N ASN A 541 1.43 -40.27 -6.20
CA ASN A 541 0.29 -40.86 -6.92
C ASN A 541 0.69 -42.16 -7.64
N GLN A 542 1.82 -42.16 -8.34
CA GLN A 542 2.29 -43.34 -9.09
C GLN A 542 2.64 -44.50 -8.15
N LEU A 543 3.33 -44.23 -7.04
CA LEU A 543 3.63 -45.25 -6.04
C LEU A 543 2.34 -45.81 -5.41
N ALA A 544 1.35 -44.95 -5.16
CA ALA A 544 0.05 -45.37 -4.64
C ALA A 544 -0.73 -46.23 -5.67
N GLU A 545 -0.67 -45.91 -6.96
CA GLU A 545 -1.22 -46.77 -8.04
C GLU A 545 -0.56 -48.16 -8.05
N GLY A 546 0.76 -48.20 -7.80
CA GLY A 546 1.53 -49.43 -7.59
C GLY A 546 1.26 -50.14 -6.24
N LYS A 547 0.36 -49.60 -5.41
CA LYS A 547 0.05 -50.04 -4.03
C LYS A 547 1.23 -49.98 -3.06
N VAL A 548 2.24 -49.18 -3.38
CA VAL A 548 3.41 -48.91 -2.53
C VAL A 548 3.12 -47.68 -1.66
N PHE A 549 2.17 -47.83 -0.72
CA PHE A 549 1.59 -46.69 -0.02
C PHE A 549 2.55 -45.98 0.95
N GLU A 550 3.45 -46.68 1.64
CA GLU A 550 4.30 -46.02 2.64
C GLU A 550 5.28 -45.04 1.97
N GLU A 551 5.93 -45.46 0.89
CA GLU A 551 6.80 -44.58 0.10
C GLU A 551 6.00 -43.44 -0.52
N ALA A 552 4.82 -43.73 -1.09
CA ALA A 552 3.92 -42.70 -1.62
C ALA A 552 3.61 -41.60 -0.58
N PHE A 553 3.37 -41.99 0.67
CA PHE A 553 3.02 -41.07 1.75
C PHE A 553 4.22 -40.22 2.19
N GLU A 554 5.44 -40.75 2.14
CA GLU A 554 6.65 -39.94 2.38
C GLU A 554 6.76 -38.78 1.39
N PHE A 555 6.41 -39.00 0.11
CA PHE A 555 6.39 -37.95 -0.90
C PHE A 555 5.33 -36.88 -0.60
N TYR A 556 4.10 -37.28 -0.24
CA TYR A 556 3.06 -36.31 0.14
C TYR A 556 3.42 -35.51 1.40
N GLU A 557 4.01 -36.14 2.41
CA GLU A 557 4.47 -35.46 3.63
C GLU A 557 5.62 -34.49 3.33
N LYS A 558 6.57 -34.88 2.46
CA LYS A 558 7.65 -33.99 2.00
C LYS A 558 7.06 -32.78 1.27
N ALA A 559 6.07 -32.99 0.41
CA ALA A 559 5.39 -31.91 -0.32
C ALA A 559 4.66 -30.93 0.62
N LEU A 560 3.91 -31.43 1.61
CA LEU A 560 3.25 -30.58 2.61
C LEU A 560 4.27 -29.77 3.43
N LYS A 561 5.38 -30.40 3.83
CA LYS A 561 6.43 -29.74 4.60
C LYS A 561 7.15 -28.65 3.80
N ILE A 562 7.41 -28.88 2.51
CA ILE A 562 7.98 -27.85 1.63
C ILE A 562 7.03 -26.65 1.56
N ASN A 563 5.73 -26.91 1.39
CA ASN A 563 4.73 -25.85 1.35
C ASN A 563 4.62 -25.04 2.65
N GLU A 564 5.02 -25.59 3.81
CA GLU A 564 5.02 -24.88 5.10
C GLU A 564 6.24 -23.97 5.30
N ILE A 565 7.36 -24.27 4.62
CA ILE A 565 8.60 -23.48 4.74
C ILE A 565 8.72 -22.37 3.70
N MET A 566 7.83 -22.33 2.71
CA MET A 566 7.73 -21.26 1.71
C MET A 566 7.36 -19.93 2.36
N GLU A 567 7.86 -18.82 1.80
CA GLU A 567 7.48 -17.48 2.27
C GLU A 567 6.05 -17.14 1.84
N GLU A 568 5.70 -17.48 0.60
CA GLU A 568 4.33 -17.44 0.08
C GLU A 568 3.82 -18.86 -0.21
N PRO A 569 3.05 -19.47 0.70
CA PRO A 569 2.56 -20.84 0.53
C PRO A 569 1.71 -21.03 -0.74
N ASP A 570 2.01 -22.05 -1.54
CA ASP A 570 1.22 -22.40 -2.73
C ASP A 570 -0.10 -23.09 -2.32
N ILE A 571 -1.15 -22.28 -2.20
CA ILE A 571 -2.49 -22.75 -1.81
C ILE A 571 -3.00 -23.83 -2.77
N LYS A 572 -2.77 -23.68 -4.08
CA LYS A 572 -3.30 -24.57 -5.12
C LYS A 572 -2.66 -25.94 -5.03
N ASN A 573 -1.33 -25.99 -4.95
CA ASN A 573 -0.64 -27.27 -4.87
C ASN A 573 -0.84 -27.92 -3.50
N LYS A 574 -0.93 -27.16 -2.41
CA LYS A 574 -1.28 -27.68 -1.08
C LYS A 574 -2.63 -28.42 -1.09
N ASP A 575 -3.65 -27.83 -1.70
CA ASP A 575 -4.97 -28.46 -1.81
C ASP A 575 -4.93 -29.71 -2.69
N LEU A 576 -4.12 -29.71 -3.75
CA LEU A 576 -3.90 -30.87 -4.61
C LEU A 576 -3.20 -32.02 -3.88
N VAL A 577 -2.14 -31.74 -3.10
CA VAL A 577 -1.47 -32.75 -2.26
C VAL A 577 -2.48 -33.34 -1.28
N LYS A 578 -3.22 -32.50 -0.55
CA LYS A 578 -4.20 -32.97 0.44
C LYS A 578 -5.29 -33.83 -0.19
N THR A 579 -5.78 -33.46 -1.37
CA THR A 579 -6.81 -34.22 -2.07
C THR A 579 -6.31 -35.60 -2.46
N SER A 580 -5.12 -35.65 -3.06
CA SER A 580 -4.49 -36.90 -3.49
C SER A 580 -4.16 -37.80 -2.29
N TYR A 581 -3.51 -37.23 -1.28
CA TYR A 581 -3.10 -37.96 -0.09
C TYR A 581 -4.29 -38.54 0.69
N LYS A 582 -5.35 -37.75 0.92
CA LYS A 582 -6.58 -38.25 1.57
C LYS A 582 -7.22 -39.39 0.78
N ARG A 583 -7.30 -39.29 -0.55
CA ARG A 583 -7.84 -40.34 -1.42
C ARG A 583 -7.05 -41.64 -1.25
N GLU A 584 -5.72 -41.57 -1.32
CA GLU A 584 -4.87 -42.76 -1.21
C GLU A 584 -4.83 -43.35 0.21
N LEU A 585 -4.97 -42.54 1.25
CA LEU A 585 -5.17 -43.02 2.63
C LEU A 585 -6.44 -43.86 2.76
N ILE A 586 -7.52 -43.52 2.04
CA ILE A 586 -8.75 -44.32 2.01
C ILE A 586 -8.57 -45.58 1.18
N ASN A 587 -7.92 -45.51 0.03
CA ASN A 587 -7.63 -46.69 -0.77
C ASN A 587 -6.82 -47.71 0.04
N LYS A 588 -5.81 -47.25 0.79
CA LYS A 588 -5.07 -48.10 1.73
C LYS A 588 -5.96 -48.63 2.85
N ALA A 589 -6.77 -47.78 3.49
CA ALA A 589 -7.66 -48.20 4.57
C ALA A 589 -8.64 -49.29 4.12
N ASN A 590 -9.21 -49.17 2.92
CA ASN A 590 -10.11 -50.15 2.32
C ASN A 590 -9.40 -51.49 2.11
N LEU A 591 -8.22 -51.44 1.50
CA LEU A 591 -7.40 -52.63 1.27
C LEU A 591 -7.00 -53.33 2.58
N GLU A 592 -6.68 -52.55 3.61
CA GLU A 592 -6.33 -53.10 4.93
C GLU A 592 -7.56 -53.66 5.66
N ILE A 593 -8.76 -53.10 5.48
CA ILE A 593 -10.03 -53.70 5.96
C ILE A 593 -10.27 -55.06 5.28
N GLU A 594 -10.08 -55.17 3.97
CA GLU A 594 -10.20 -56.44 3.23
C GLU A 594 -9.20 -57.50 3.75
N LYS A 595 -7.97 -57.08 4.05
CA LYS A 595 -6.94 -57.92 4.67
C LYS A 595 -7.17 -58.20 6.16
N LYS A 596 -8.23 -57.63 6.77
CA LYS A 596 -8.55 -57.71 8.20
C LYS A 596 -7.54 -57.02 9.14
N ASN A 597 -6.72 -56.13 8.61
CA ASN A 597 -5.75 -55.29 9.34
C ASN A 597 -6.38 -53.98 9.82
N PHE A 598 -7.39 -54.10 10.69
CA PHE A 598 -8.26 -52.98 11.06
C PHE A 598 -7.54 -51.83 11.78
N ASP A 599 -6.51 -52.09 12.57
CA ASP A 599 -5.77 -51.03 13.27
C ASP A 599 -4.95 -50.15 12.30
N SER A 600 -4.42 -50.74 11.22
CA SER A 600 -3.72 -50.02 10.16
C SER A 600 -4.70 -49.15 9.35
N ALA A 601 -5.89 -49.68 9.07
CA ALA A 601 -6.97 -48.93 8.42
C ALA A 601 -7.40 -47.73 9.26
N ILE A 602 -7.64 -47.92 10.58
CA ILE A 602 -7.99 -46.83 11.50
C ILE A 602 -6.90 -45.76 11.54
N LYS A 603 -5.61 -46.15 11.57
CA LYS A 603 -4.49 -45.20 11.53
C LYS A 603 -4.50 -44.37 10.24
N SER A 604 -4.74 -45.00 9.09
CA SER A 604 -4.79 -44.33 7.79
C SER A 604 -5.99 -43.36 7.71
N CYS A 605 -7.16 -43.79 8.20
CA CYS A 605 -8.33 -42.92 8.30
C CYS A 605 -8.12 -41.75 9.28
N ALA A 606 -7.45 -41.97 10.43
CA ALA A 606 -7.14 -40.92 11.38
C ALA A 606 -6.25 -39.84 10.74
N ARG A 607 -5.22 -40.24 9.97
CA ARG A 607 -4.39 -39.29 9.23
C ARG A 607 -5.19 -38.53 8.17
N ALA A 608 -6.12 -39.19 7.48
CA ALA A 608 -6.98 -38.53 6.51
C ALA A 608 -7.91 -37.49 7.16
N ILE A 609 -8.39 -37.75 8.39
CA ILE A 609 -9.19 -36.80 9.20
C ILE A 609 -8.32 -35.63 9.64
N GLU A 610 -7.07 -35.84 10.07
CA GLU A 610 -6.16 -34.74 10.42
C GLU A 610 -5.92 -33.77 9.24
N LEU A 611 -5.87 -34.29 8.01
CA LEU A 611 -5.73 -33.47 6.80
C LEU A 611 -7.01 -32.71 6.46
N ASP A 612 -8.17 -33.27 6.77
CA ASP A 612 -9.51 -32.71 6.58
C ASP A 612 -10.53 -33.35 7.53
N ASN A 613 -10.89 -32.59 8.57
CA ASN A 613 -11.80 -33.05 9.61
C ASN A 613 -13.22 -33.33 9.09
N ASN A 614 -13.58 -32.83 7.90
CA ASN A 614 -14.88 -33.02 7.28
C ASN A 614 -14.87 -34.15 6.24
N PHE A 615 -13.80 -34.93 6.15
CA PHE A 615 -13.68 -35.97 5.14
C PHE A 615 -14.50 -37.22 5.50
N ILE A 616 -15.73 -37.22 5.01
CA ILE A 616 -16.78 -38.21 5.34
C ILE A 616 -16.33 -39.64 5.08
N ASN A 617 -15.63 -39.90 3.96
CA ASN A 617 -15.13 -41.23 3.63
C ASN A 617 -14.20 -41.78 4.72
N ALA A 618 -13.29 -40.99 5.28
CA ALA A 618 -12.40 -41.43 6.36
C ALA A 618 -13.16 -41.79 7.63
N ILE A 619 -14.16 -40.99 7.96
CA ILE A 619 -15.01 -41.21 9.14
C ILE A 619 -15.87 -42.47 8.94
N TYR A 620 -16.44 -42.65 7.75
CA TYR A 620 -17.21 -43.84 7.37
C TYR A 620 -16.36 -45.11 7.43
N TYR A 621 -15.18 -45.13 6.80
CA TYR A 621 -14.31 -46.31 6.82
C TYR A 621 -13.72 -46.60 8.20
N THR A 622 -13.56 -45.58 9.06
CA THR A 622 -13.28 -45.79 10.49
C THR A 622 -14.42 -46.57 11.15
N GLY A 623 -15.67 -46.21 10.86
CA GLY A 623 -16.86 -46.93 11.33
C GLY A 623 -16.91 -48.37 10.84
N ILE A 624 -16.61 -48.60 9.55
CA ILE A 624 -16.53 -49.96 8.97
C ILE A 624 -15.44 -50.79 9.65
N ALA A 625 -14.26 -50.23 9.88
CA ALA A 625 -13.18 -50.90 10.59
C ALA A 625 -13.59 -51.28 12.03
N TYR A 626 -14.23 -50.37 12.77
CA TYR A 626 -14.75 -50.67 14.11
C TYR A 626 -15.86 -51.72 14.11
N SER A 627 -16.76 -51.68 13.13
CA SER A 627 -17.84 -52.67 12.97
C SER A 627 -17.27 -54.07 12.74
N ASN A 628 -16.27 -54.19 11.85
CA ASN A 628 -15.56 -55.46 11.62
C ASN A 628 -14.76 -55.93 12.85
N LYS A 629 -14.27 -55.00 13.70
CA LYS A 629 -13.70 -55.31 15.02
C LYS A 629 -14.76 -55.67 16.08
N LYS A 630 -16.05 -55.69 15.73
CA LYS A 630 -17.20 -55.89 16.65
C LYS A 630 -17.30 -54.84 17.76
N LYS A 631 -16.73 -53.65 17.55
CA LYS A 631 -16.85 -52.49 18.44
C LYS A 631 -18.00 -51.60 17.95
N HIS A 632 -19.22 -52.13 18.07
CA HIS A 632 -20.40 -51.54 17.42
C HIS A 632 -20.74 -50.13 17.93
N GLU A 633 -20.49 -49.80 19.21
CA GLU A 633 -20.70 -48.45 19.75
C GLU A 633 -19.74 -47.41 19.14
N MET A 634 -18.48 -47.81 18.92
CA MET A 634 -17.50 -46.94 18.23
C MET A 634 -17.85 -46.78 16.75
N ALA A 635 -18.33 -47.85 16.11
CA ALA A 635 -18.80 -47.79 14.73
C ALA A 635 -19.99 -46.83 14.58
N ILE A 636 -20.98 -46.92 15.48
CA ILE A 636 -22.14 -46.01 15.51
C ILE A 636 -21.67 -44.56 15.65
N LYS A 637 -20.78 -44.26 16.61
CA LYS A 637 -20.27 -42.90 16.78
C LYS A 637 -19.59 -42.36 15.53
N SER A 638 -18.81 -43.20 14.83
CA SER A 638 -18.20 -42.82 13.56
C SER A 638 -19.26 -42.58 12.47
N PHE A 639 -20.23 -43.47 12.30
CA PHE A 639 -21.28 -43.28 11.30
C PHE A 639 -22.20 -42.10 11.61
N GLU A 640 -22.54 -41.86 12.88
CA GLU A 640 -23.29 -40.69 13.35
C GLU A 640 -22.53 -39.39 13.03
N ASN A 641 -21.20 -39.39 13.20
CA ASN A 641 -20.38 -38.27 12.78
C ASN A 641 -20.43 -38.06 11.25
N ALA A 642 -20.33 -39.14 10.46
CA ALA A 642 -20.46 -39.07 9.01
C ALA A 642 -21.83 -38.50 8.56
N VAL A 643 -22.94 -38.94 9.16
CA VAL A 643 -24.28 -38.40 8.82
C VAL A 643 -24.53 -36.99 9.38
N SER A 644 -23.78 -36.58 10.41
CA SER A 644 -23.82 -35.18 10.86
C SER A 644 -23.18 -34.22 9.86
N LEU A 645 -22.18 -34.70 9.10
CA LEU A 645 -21.52 -33.96 8.02
C LEU A 645 -22.30 -34.05 6.70
N ASP A 646 -22.85 -35.22 6.37
CA ASP A 646 -23.76 -35.42 5.25
C ASP A 646 -25.01 -36.20 5.70
N PRO A 647 -26.11 -35.51 6.01
CA PRO A 647 -27.37 -36.13 6.40
C PRO A 647 -27.93 -37.13 5.39
N ASN A 648 -27.50 -37.05 4.12
CA ASN A 648 -27.94 -37.92 3.04
C ASN A 648 -26.98 -39.09 2.77
N HIS A 649 -25.99 -39.34 3.64
CA HIS A 649 -25.04 -40.45 3.45
C HIS A 649 -25.68 -41.81 3.74
N ILE A 650 -26.30 -42.39 2.70
CA ILE A 650 -27.08 -43.65 2.72
C ILE A 650 -26.31 -44.80 3.36
N ASP A 651 -25.04 -44.99 2.98
CA ASP A 651 -24.22 -46.09 3.48
C ASP A 651 -23.99 -45.98 4.99
N SER A 652 -23.85 -44.77 5.54
CA SER A 652 -23.73 -44.58 6.99
C SER A 652 -25.03 -44.88 7.70
N TRP A 653 -26.18 -44.39 7.20
CA TRP A 653 -27.48 -44.70 7.78
C TRP A 653 -27.79 -46.20 7.78
N SER A 654 -27.49 -46.89 6.68
CA SER A 654 -27.65 -48.35 6.59
C SER A 654 -26.75 -49.09 7.59
N ASN A 655 -25.48 -48.67 7.71
CA ASN A 655 -24.54 -49.28 8.65
C ASN A 655 -24.81 -48.93 10.12
N ILE A 656 -25.41 -47.76 10.42
CA ILE A 656 -25.97 -47.45 11.75
C ILE A 656 -27.07 -48.46 12.08
N GLY A 657 -27.96 -48.73 11.12
CA GLY A 657 -29.02 -49.73 11.26
C GLY A 657 -28.46 -51.12 11.60
N LEU A 658 -27.48 -51.57 10.82
CA LEU A 658 -26.80 -52.86 11.03
C LEU A 658 -26.09 -52.93 12.39
N ALA A 659 -25.41 -51.86 12.79
CA ALA A 659 -24.71 -51.81 14.06
C ALA A 659 -25.69 -51.83 15.26
N TYR A 660 -26.83 -51.15 15.19
CA TYR A 660 -27.88 -51.23 16.21
C TYR A 660 -28.57 -52.60 16.23
N GLU A 661 -28.75 -53.26 15.08
CA GLU A 661 -29.25 -54.64 15.01
C GLU A 661 -28.31 -55.62 15.73
N HIS A 662 -26.98 -55.48 15.53
CA HIS A 662 -25.98 -56.25 16.27
C HIS A 662 -25.98 -56.00 17.78
N LEU A 663 -26.37 -54.79 18.20
CA LEU A 663 -26.60 -54.44 19.62
C LEU A 663 -28.02 -54.80 20.11
N ASN A 664 -28.82 -55.47 19.28
CA ASN A 664 -30.21 -55.86 19.54
C ASN A 664 -31.16 -54.68 19.85
N ASN A 665 -30.84 -53.48 19.36
CA ASN A 665 -31.69 -52.30 19.45
C ASN A 665 -32.49 -52.12 18.16
N LEU A 666 -33.51 -52.97 17.99
CA LEU A 666 -34.27 -53.08 16.75
C LEU A 666 -35.03 -51.79 16.37
N GLU A 667 -35.48 -51.00 17.36
CA GLU A 667 -36.18 -49.72 17.13
C GLU A 667 -35.26 -48.69 16.47
N LYS A 668 -34.05 -48.49 17.01
CA LYS A 668 -33.07 -47.59 16.40
C LYS A 668 -32.56 -48.12 15.06
N ALA A 669 -32.43 -49.44 14.92
CA ALA A 669 -32.05 -50.05 13.66
C ALA A 669 -33.07 -49.75 12.56
N LYS A 670 -34.36 -49.94 12.86
CA LYS A 670 -35.47 -49.62 11.96
C LYS A 670 -35.50 -48.15 11.59
N GLN A 671 -35.37 -47.23 12.56
CA GLN A 671 -35.32 -45.79 12.28
C GLN A 671 -34.20 -45.42 11.31
N ALA A 672 -33.01 -46.01 11.46
CA ALA A 672 -31.88 -45.76 10.57
C ALA A 672 -32.14 -46.31 9.14
N TYR A 673 -32.79 -47.48 9.02
CA TYR A 673 -33.22 -48.00 7.72
C TYR A 673 -34.35 -47.18 7.08
N GLU A 674 -35.30 -46.69 7.86
CA GLU A 674 -36.34 -45.78 7.38
C GLU A 674 -35.73 -44.47 6.88
N LYS A 675 -34.74 -43.91 7.58
CA LYS A 675 -33.93 -42.79 7.07
C LYS A 675 -33.21 -43.12 5.77
N THR A 676 -32.68 -44.33 5.65
CA THR A 676 -32.08 -44.80 4.38
C THR A 676 -33.10 -44.77 3.24
N LEU A 677 -34.35 -45.17 3.49
CA LEU A 677 -35.45 -45.14 2.52
C LEU A 677 -36.02 -43.75 2.25
N GLU A 678 -36.00 -42.85 3.24
CA GLU A 678 -36.34 -41.43 3.03
C GLU A 678 -35.38 -40.78 2.02
N ILE A 679 -34.08 -41.10 2.11
CA ILE A 679 -33.04 -40.57 1.22
C ILE A 679 -33.04 -41.29 -0.13
N LYS A 680 -33.12 -42.63 -0.12
CA LYS A 680 -33.13 -43.47 -1.31
C LYS A 680 -34.32 -44.45 -1.29
N PRO A 681 -35.48 -44.03 -1.82
CA PRO A 681 -36.71 -44.82 -1.77
C PRO A 681 -36.67 -46.16 -2.49
N ASP A 682 -35.69 -46.38 -3.37
CA ASP A 682 -35.48 -47.62 -4.14
C ASP A 682 -34.33 -48.49 -3.57
N PHE A 683 -33.86 -48.22 -2.34
CA PHE A 683 -32.79 -49.01 -1.72
C PHE A 683 -33.31 -50.34 -1.16
N PHE A 684 -33.27 -51.38 -2.01
CA PHE A 684 -33.83 -52.70 -1.71
C PHE A 684 -33.28 -53.33 -0.41
N MET A 685 -32.01 -53.09 -0.05
CA MET A 685 -31.40 -53.63 1.17
C MET A 685 -32.04 -53.08 2.45
N ALA A 686 -32.52 -51.83 2.46
CA ALA A 686 -33.23 -51.29 3.63
C ALA A 686 -34.62 -51.92 3.79
N PHE A 687 -35.37 -52.14 2.69
CA PHE A 687 -36.62 -52.89 2.74
C PHE A 687 -36.40 -54.33 3.23
N TYR A 688 -35.36 -54.99 2.73
CA TYR A 688 -34.98 -56.33 3.18
C TYR A 688 -34.63 -56.38 4.68
N ASN A 689 -33.85 -55.42 5.19
CA ASN A 689 -33.48 -55.38 6.60
C ASN A 689 -34.66 -54.99 7.51
N ILE A 690 -35.51 -54.05 7.11
CA ILE A 690 -36.76 -53.73 7.82
C ILE A 690 -37.69 -54.95 7.84
N ALA A 691 -37.78 -55.70 6.75
CA ALA A 691 -38.54 -56.94 6.70
C ALA A 691 -37.98 -57.99 7.67
N ASN A 692 -36.66 -58.11 7.79
CA ASN A 692 -36.03 -58.97 8.79
C ASN A 692 -36.40 -58.53 10.22
N ILE A 693 -36.39 -57.22 10.50
CA ILE A 693 -36.82 -56.70 11.81
C ILE A 693 -38.30 -57.06 12.07
N PHE A 694 -39.20 -56.81 11.12
CA PHE A 694 -40.62 -57.16 11.27
C PHE A 694 -40.85 -58.66 11.44
N LYS A 695 -40.07 -59.49 10.73
CA LYS A 695 -40.12 -60.94 10.90
C LYS A 695 -39.65 -61.34 12.31
N GLN A 696 -38.56 -60.75 12.80
CA GLN A 696 -38.05 -60.98 14.16
C GLN A 696 -39.05 -60.52 15.24
N THR A 697 -39.82 -59.46 14.99
CA THR A 697 -40.88 -58.97 15.90
C THR A 697 -42.22 -59.69 15.73
N GLY A 698 -42.34 -60.62 14.77
CA GLY A 698 -43.56 -61.42 14.51
C GLY A 698 -44.63 -60.72 13.65
N GLU A 699 -44.33 -59.56 13.07
CA GLU A 699 -45.22 -58.81 12.19
C GLU A 699 -45.11 -59.28 10.73
N PHE A 700 -45.51 -60.53 10.48
CA PHE A 700 -45.24 -61.23 9.21
C PHE A 700 -45.84 -60.57 7.97
N ASP A 701 -47.02 -59.93 8.07
CA ASP A 701 -47.63 -59.20 6.95
C ASP A 701 -46.76 -58.03 6.48
N LYS A 702 -46.23 -57.25 7.43
CA LYS A 702 -45.32 -56.13 7.13
C LYS A 702 -43.98 -56.64 6.62
N ALA A 703 -43.51 -57.78 7.11
CA ALA A 703 -42.31 -58.42 6.58
C ALA A 703 -42.50 -58.81 5.10
N ILE A 704 -43.62 -59.47 4.76
CA ILE A 704 -43.95 -59.85 3.38
C ILE A 704 -44.05 -58.62 2.48
N GLU A 705 -44.72 -57.55 2.93
CA GLU A 705 -44.83 -56.31 2.15
C GLU A 705 -43.45 -55.72 1.83
N ASN A 706 -42.56 -55.64 2.82
CA ASN A 706 -41.22 -55.08 2.65
C ASN A 706 -40.31 -56.02 1.84
N TYR A 707 -40.38 -57.34 2.01
CA TYR A 707 -39.68 -58.28 1.12
C TYR A 707 -40.21 -58.21 -0.32
N THR A 708 -41.51 -58.01 -0.51
CA THR A 708 -42.12 -57.81 -1.84
C THR A 708 -41.55 -56.56 -2.49
N LYS A 709 -41.48 -55.44 -1.75
CA LYS A 709 -40.83 -54.21 -2.24
C LYS A 709 -39.36 -54.44 -2.59
N ALA A 710 -38.59 -55.12 -1.72
CA ALA A 710 -37.19 -55.45 -1.99
C ALA A 710 -37.01 -56.30 -3.25
N THR A 711 -37.89 -57.28 -3.47
CA THR A 711 -37.83 -58.19 -4.63
C THR A 711 -38.41 -57.60 -5.92
N ILE A 712 -39.26 -56.58 -5.85
CA ILE A 712 -39.64 -55.77 -7.01
C ILE A 712 -38.43 -54.95 -7.49
N LEU A 713 -37.67 -54.39 -6.54
CA LEU A 713 -36.49 -53.56 -6.82
C LEU A 713 -35.27 -54.39 -7.24
N GLU A 714 -35.05 -55.54 -6.60
CA GLU A 714 -33.98 -56.49 -6.94
C GLU A 714 -34.58 -57.90 -7.12
N PRO A 715 -35.06 -58.24 -8.34
CA PRO A 715 -35.70 -59.51 -8.63
C PRO A 715 -34.83 -60.75 -8.42
N ASP A 716 -33.51 -60.59 -8.48
CA ASP A 716 -32.54 -61.67 -8.35
C ASP A 716 -32.05 -61.87 -6.91
N LEU A 717 -32.57 -61.09 -5.94
CA LEU A 717 -32.23 -61.25 -4.52
C LEU A 717 -32.88 -62.51 -3.92
N ALA A 718 -32.23 -63.66 -4.15
CA ALA A 718 -32.71 -64.98 -3.73
C ALA A 718 -33.07 -65.05 -2.23
N ARG A 719 -32.28 -64.39 -1.37
CA ARG A 719 -32.55 -64.34 0.08
C ARG A 719 -33.85 -63.62 0.45
N ALA A 720 -34.23 -62.57 -0.27
CA ALA A 720 -35.49 -61.87 0.00
C ALA A 720 -36.69 -62.75 -0.39
N TRP A 721 -36.64 -63.43 -1.54
CA TRP A 721 -37.64 -64.44 -1.92
C TRP A 721 -37.73 -65.57 -0.90
N PHE A 722 -36.58 -66.02 -0.39
CA PHE A 722 -36.49 -67.07 0.61
C PHE A 722 -37.18 -66.68 1.91
N PHE A 723 -36.80 -65.53 2.48
CA PHE A 723 -37.38 -65.08 3.75
C PHE A 723 -38.84 -64.65 3.61
N MET A 724 -39.25 -64.15 2.44
CA MET A 724 -40.66 -63.92 2.15
C MET A 724 -41.46 -65.23 2.13
N GLY A 725 -40.94 -66.27 1.45
CA GLY A 725 -41.54 -67.59 1.47
C GLY A 725 -41.65 -68.14 2.89
N CYS A 726 -40.61 -67.99 3.71
CA CYS A 726 -40.65 -68.35 5.13
C CYS A 726 -41.74 -67.58 5.89
N SER A 727 -41.88 -66.27 5.68
CA SER A 727 -42.93 -65.48 6.34
C SER A 727 -44.35 -65.93 5.95
N TYR A 728 -44.57 -66.40 4.71
CA TYR A 728 -45.84 -67.02 4.30
C TYR A 728 -46.08 -68.37 5.00
N PHE A 729 -45.03 -69.16 5.23
CA PHE A 729 -45.12 -70.38 6.04
C PHE A 729 -45.44 -70.07 7.51
N ASP A 730 -44.82 -69.04 8.09
CA ASP A 730 -45.09 -68.57 9.46
C ASP A 730 -46.54 -68.06 9.60
N LYS A 731 -47.17 -67.64 8.48
CA LYS A 731 -48.60 -67.30 8.37
C LYS A 731 -49.52 -68.48 8.00
N GLU A 732 -48.98 -69.69 7.82
CA GLU A 732 -49.71 -70.88 7.36
C GLU A 732 -50.29 -70.78 5.93
N GLU A 733 -49.81 -69.83 5.12
CA GLU A 733 -50.20 -69.63 3.71
C GLU A 733 -49.26 -70.41 2.77
N TYR A 734 -49.35 -71.74 2.85
CA TYR A 734 -48.36 -72.65 2.27
C TYR A 734 -48.22 -72.58 0.73
N ASN A 735 -49.29 -72.29 -0.02
CA ASN A 735 -49.23 -72.25 -1.50
C ASN A 735 -48.34 -71.12 -2.00
N ASP A 736 -48.51 -69.91 -1.46
CA ASP A 736 -47.70 -68.75 -1.81
C ASP A 736 -46.29 -68.87 -1.24
N GLY A 737 -46.14 -69.42 -0.02
CA GLY A 737 -44.83 -69.75 0.55
C GLY A 737 -44.01 -70.66 -0.35
N ILE A 738 -44.60 -71.77 -0.84
CA ILE A 738 -43.95 -72.69 -1.78
C ILE A 738 -43.54 -71.99 -3.07
N LYS A 739 -44.44 -71.19 -3.66
CA LYS A 739 -44.18 -70.44 -4.90
C LYS A 739 -42.96 -69.53 -4.79
N TYR A 740 -42.84 -68.78 -3.69
CA TYR A 740 -41.71 -67.86 -3.50
C TYR A 740 -40.41 -68.58 -3.12
N LEU A 741 -40.46 -69.67 -2.35
CA LEU A 741 -39.29 -70.52 -2.09
C LEU A 741 -38.75 -71.18 -3.37
N GLU A 742 -39.63 -71.64 -4.26
CA GLU A 742 -39.20 -72.18 -5.57
C GLU A 742 -38.50 -71.12 -6.42
N LYS A 743 -38.98 -69.87 -6.37
CA LYS A 743 -38.31 -68.74 -7.04
C LYS A 743 -36.93 -68.46 -6.42
N ALA A 744 -36.81 -68.46 -5.09
CA ALA A 744 -35.54 -68.29 -4.39
C ALA A 744 -34.52 -69.36 -4.78
N ILE A 745 -34.93 -70.63 -4.80
CA ILE A 745 -34.10 -71.78 -5.18
C ILE A 745 -33.66 -71.70 -6.64
N LYS A 746 -34.53 -71.22 -7.54
CA LYS A 746 -34.17 -71.03 -8.95
C LYS A 746 -33.07 -69.97 -9.12
N LEU A 747 -33.09 -68.93 -8.29
CA LEU A 747 -32.12 -67.84 -8.31
C LEU A 747 -30.79 -68.22 -7.64
N ASP A 748 -30.85 -68.92 -6.51
CA ASP A 748 -29.66 -69.48 -5.83
C ASP A 748 -29.93 -70.95 -5.43
N PRO A 749 -29.43 -71.91 -6.23
CA PRO A 749 -29.60 -73.33 -5.94
C PRO A 749 -28.96 -73.78 -4.62
N ASN A 750 -28.04 -73.01 -4.03
CA ASN A 750 -27.45 -73.36 -2.73
C ASN A 750 -28.44 -73.20 -1.57
N LEU A 751 -29.49 -72.40 -1.75
CA LEU A 751 -30.60 -72.30 -0.78
C LEU A 751 -31.48 -73.57 -0.74
N ALA A 752 -31.26 -74.52 -1.67
CA ALA A 752 -32.14 -75.66 -1.92
C ALA A 752 -31.80 -76.94 -1.16
N GLN A 753 -30.65 -76.99 -0.46
CA GLN A 753 -30.09 -78.26 0.03
C GLN A 753 -31.04 -79.09 0.91
N ASP A 754 -31.98 -78.46 1.64
CA ASP A 754 -32.91 -79.17 2.54
C ASP A 754 -34.42 -78.94 2.26
N ILE A 755 -34.79 -78.00 1.38
CA ILE A 755 -36.20 -77.54 1.26
C ILE A 755 -36.92 -78.11 0.02
N HIS A 756 -36.18 -78.59 -0.99
CA HIS A 756 -36.75 -79.06 -2.25
C HIS A 756 -37.67 -80.28 -2.08
N LEU A 757 -37.26 -81.25 -1.24
CA LEU A 757 -38.05 -82.45 -0.96
C LEU A 757 -39.30 -82.12 -0.12
N LEU A 758 -39.17 -81.16 0.81
CA LEU A 758 -40.27 -80.68 1.65
C LEU A 758 -41.35 -80.01 0.80
N ILE A 759 -40.96 -79.11 -0.11
CA ILE A 759 -41.86 -78.44 -1.06
C ILE A 759 -42.60 -79.48 -1.92
N LYS A 760 -41.89 -80.47 -2.47
CA LYS A 760 -42.49 -81.52 -3.31
C LYS A 760 -43.56 -82.32 -2.54
N ASN A 761 -43.27 -82.72 -1.30
CA ASN A 761 -44.20 -83.49 -0.48
C ASN A 761 -45.42 -82.66 -0.04
N LEU A 762 -45.22 -81.38 0.27
CA LEU A 762 -46.30 -80.44 0.59
C LEU A 762 -47.24 -80.24 -0.61
N LYS A 763 -46.70 -80.08 -1.82
CA LYS A 763 -47.53 -79.98 -3.05
C LYS A 763 -48.41 -81.22 -3.26
N VAL A 764 -47.83 -82.42 -3.16
CA VAL A 764 -48.60 -83.68 -3.29
C VAL A 764 -49.72 -83.76 -2.25
N SER A 765 -49.46 -83.32 -1.01
CA SER A 765 -50.47 -83.29 0.05
C SER A 765 -51.58 -82.28 -0.24
N ILE A 766 -51.22 -81.08 -0.70
CA ILE A 766 -52.18 -80.02 -1.07
C ILE A 766 -53.03 -80.47 -2.27
N ASP A 767 -52.44 -81.11 -3.29
CA ASP A 767 -53.16 -81.56 -4.48
C ASP A 767 -54.12 -82.71 -4.16
N LYS A 768 -53.71 -83.67 -3.33
CA LYS A 768 -54.61 -84.73 -2.83
C LYS A 768 -55.80 -84.18 -2.04
N LEU A 769 -55.57 -83.14 -1.23
CA LEU A 769 -56.63 -82.46 -0.49
C LEU A 769 -57.59 -81.73 -1.45
N LYS A 770 -57.06 -81.03 -2.47
CA LYS A 770 -57.87 -80.37 -3.51
C LYS A 770 -58.68 -81.37 -4.32
N GLU A 771 -58.10 -82.49 -4.75
CA GLU A 771 -58.81 -83.56 -5.46
C GLU A 771 -59.92 -84.15 -4.60
N SER A 772 -59.65 -84.44 -3.33
CA SER A 772 -60.65 -84.97 -2.39
C SER A 772 -61.79 -83.97 -2.18
N LEU A 773 -61.47 -82.68 -2.06
CA LEU A 773 -62.46 -81.60 -1.95
C LEU A 773 -63.27 -81.44 -3.25
N SER A 774 -62.65 -81.47 -4.43
CA SER A 774 -63.36 -81.39 -5.72
C SER A 774 -64.24 -82.61 -5.99
N PHE A 775 -63.78 -83.82 -5.64
CA PHE A 775 -64.60 -85.03 -5.71
C PHE A 775 -65.77 -84.99 -4.71
N SER A 776 -65.61 -84.35 -3.55
CA SER A 776 -66.71 -84.15 -2.59
C SER A 776 -67.74 -83.09 -3.03
N PHE A 777 -67.32 -82.12 -3.87
CA PHE A 777 -68.18 -81.07 -4.43
C PHE A 777 -68.86 -81.46 -5.76
N LEU A 778 -68.28 -82.38 -6.54
CA LEU A 778 -68.90 -82.97 -7.75
C LEU A 778 -69.88 -84.11 -7.44
N ASN A 779 -69.76 -84.73 -6.26
CA ASN A 779 -70.68 -85.75 -5.74
C ASN A 779 -71.73 -85.19 -4.76
N ARG A 780 -71.82 -83.85 -4.65
CA ARG A 780 -72.91 -83.09 -4.03
C ARG A 780 -73.65 -82.35 -5.12
#